data_AF-A0A5J5DKM6-F1
#
_entry.id   AF-A0A5J5DKM6-F1
#
_cell.length_a   1.000
_cell.length_b   1.000
_cell.length_c   1.000
_cell.angle_alpha   90.00
_cell.angle_beta   90.00
_cell.angle_gamma   90.00
#
_symmetry.space_group_name_H-M   'P 1'
#
loop_
_entity.id
_entity.type
_entity.pdbx_description
1 polymer ?
#
loop_
_entity_poly.entity_id
_entity_poly.type
_entity_poly.pdbx_seq_one_letter_code
_entity_poly.pdbx_strand_id
1 'polypeptide(L)'
;MSRSAVLALNVGAQAPEALSLLHQRLLLAEEEAEALIQDMGALGISRDQILGSAQRTDATQHPGSPLKMRQVLGDEGMLRQQCDSLVSRVCRMESLLQTLKLTIFRLETERELDPSHTVDLKQQLAALQQESQEDHEASRREAMKLRDRLQQANKERDEARREVQMLGETLEVATATKMDLALAAKELKIVKLEMSQKLVEMKEQMRQESARSDEAMISHRKLLQRVEEMEGVLVMERRQALLLRSECQVLQVQVQTSRQQLEEEKDRGRQLEEHCQELKEQTAMKDSLVSELKTELKSERSRVVKQLQERDLQMEAARRLQLELEKLEGEHAQLIQRCSIAQETEVTQRELLEQTIERLQGELNTAKKEKAAMRKDLAGLKHKIGELEALQGVCGPAGAVASQTLESILAPHTSPQLNRRNLQQKLGCREQELATLKIDRLQAQREIQKYQEEVEKLQRLLTSAHSKNNKAKASDTAKVDNKRLAQSLEQAVLTNSSLHSKLEQARDQHQAAITLRDEELREARTKISHLSEELGAIKQQTREDYDSSVKTLHREISELKMTVKDSSSGSSHLSRANQELRRRVSELEWLVSKQKACIREQRSQLRQQQDNSQKVEILEIGEKVGSMFGARPGQRFEERMWNLHEKEQADSKPHKVRLDSQQVLRKREAEWERWTSTIQRWEAKRELAHITAGSKPVRTQLTTQSH
;
A
#
# COMPACT_ATOMS: atom_id res chain seq x y z
N MET A 1 135.66 -68.79 -50.05
CA MET A 1 136.47 -69.79 -49.32
C MET A 1 135.52 -70.43 -48.32
N SER A 2 135.20 -71.72 -48.29
CA SER A 2 135.93 -72.95 -48.64
C SER A 2 135.00 -73.92 -49.38
N ARG A 3 135.57 -74.73 -50.31
CA ARG A 3 134.89 -75.82 -51.00
C ARG A 3 134.48 -76.93 -50.01
N SER A 4 133.36 -77.60 -50.29
CA SER A 4 133.26 -79.05 -50.05
C SER A 4 132.67 -79.73 -51.28
N ALA A 5 133.33 -80.79 -51.72
CA ALA A 5 133.10 -81.49 -52.98
C ALA A 5 132.00 -82.55 -52.85
N VAL A 6 131.34 -82.79 -53.98
CA VAL A 6 130.37 -83.86 -54.21
C VAL A 6 131.01 -85.24 -53.95
N LEU A 7 130.32 -86.10 -53.21
CA LEU A 7 130.56 -87.55 -53.18
C LEU A 7 129.43 -88.26 -53.95
N ALA A 8 129.81 -88.99 -54.99
CA ALA A 8 128.97 -89.93 -55.70
C ALA A 8 128.95 -91.26 -54.95
N LEU A 9 127.78 -91.89 -54.80
CA LEU A 9 127.71 -93.32 -54.48
C LEU A 9 126.56 -94.01 -55.23
N ASN A 10 126.93 -95.17 -55.75
CA ASN A 10 126.17 -96.10 -56.57
C ASN A 10 125.23 -97.00 -55.75
N VAL A 11 124.17 -97.46 -56.43
CA VAL A 11 123.53 -98.80 -56.31
C VAL A 11 122.75 -99.14 -55.02
N GLY A 12 121.44 -99.37 -55.21
CA GLY A 12 120.77 -100.58 -54.73
C GLY A 12 120.12 -100.58 -53.33
N ALA A 13 118.78 -100.72 -53.33
CA ALA A 13 117.91 -101.12 -52.20
C ALA A 13 117.72 -100.04 -51.12
N GLN A 14 116.57 -99.82 -50.47
CA GLN A 14 115.28 -100.51 -50.38
C GLN A 14 114.12 -99.49 -50.48
N ALA A 15 112.91 -99.96 -50.83
CA ALA A 15 111.70 -99.14 -51.03
C ALA A 15 111.32 -98.09 -49.95
N PRO A 16 111.65 -98.22 -48.64
CA PRO A 16 111.32 -97.17 -47.66
C PRO A 16 112.25 -95.93 -47.69
N GLU A 17 113.51 -96.05 -48.13
CA GLU A 17 114.43 -94.91 -48.18
C GLU A 17 114.20 -94.04 -49.41
N ALA A 18 113.84 -94.64 -50.55
CA ALA A 18 113.41 -93.91 -51.73
C ALA A 18 112.11 -93.11 -51.47
N LEU A 19 111.18 -93.66 -50.69
CA LEU A 19 109.97 -92.94 -50.27
C LEU A 19 110.25 -91.81 -49.29
N SER A 20 111.20 -91.99 -48.36
CA SER A 20 111.61 -90.93 -47.43
C SER A 20 112.31 -89.78 -48.16
N LEU A 21 113.19 -90.10 -49.12
CA LEU A 21 113.87 -89.09 -49.93
C LEU A 21 112.90 -88.40 -50.90
N LEU A 22 111.91 -89.12 -51.42
CA LEU A 22 110.85 -88.54 -52.25
C LEU A 22 109.90 -87.67 -51.42
N HIS A 23 109.53 -88.08 -50.20
CA HIS A 23 108.74 -87.27 -49.27
C HIS A 23 109.50 -86.01 -48.84
N GLN A 24 110.80 -86.10 -48.57
CA GLN A 24 111.62 -84.94 -48.24
C GLN A 24 111.78 -83.99 -49.44
N ARG A 25 111.91 -84.52 -50.66
CA ARG A 25 111.89 -83.70 -51.88
C ARG A 25 110.53 -83.09 -52.16
N LEU A 26 109.44 -83.76 -51.82
CA LEU A 26 108.08 -83.27 -52.00
C LEU A 26 107.76 -82.19 -50.97
N LEU A 27 108.19 -82.36 -49.71
CA LEU A 27 108.14 -81.33 -48.68
C LEU A 27 108.97 -80.11 -49.06
N LEU A 28 110.21 -80.30 -49.54
CA LEU A 28 111.03 -79.19 -50.04
C LEU A 28 110.37 -78.51 -51.24
N ALA A 29 109.77 -79.28 -52.17
CA ALA A 29 109.05 -78.70 -53.30
C ALA A 29 107.76 -77.97 -52.86
N GLU A 30 107.06 -78.44 -51.84
CA GLU A 30 105.91 -77.77 -51.23
C GLU A 30 106.33 -76.50 -50.49
N GLU A 31 107.42 -76.54 -49.72
CA GLU A 31 108.00 -75.37 -49.05
C GLU A 31 108.49 -74.33 -50.07
N GLU A 32 109.18 -74.75 -51.13
CA GLU A 32 109.62 -73.87 -52.21
C GLU A 32 108.43 -73.30 -52.99
N ALA A 33 107.37 -74.08 -53.23
CA ALA A 33 106.15 -73.60 -53.90
C ALA A 33 105.36 -72.63 -53.01
N GLU A 34 105.26 -72.90 -51.70
CA GLU A 34 104.57 -72.03 -50.76
C GLU A 34 105.36 -70.73 -50.54
N ALA A 35 106.70 -70.80 -50.51
CA ALA A 35 107.56 -69.62 -50.50
C ALA A 35 107.37 -68.79 -51.77
N LEU A 36 107.28 -69.43 -52.94
CA LEU A 36 106.99 -68.74 -54.20
C LEU A 36 105.61 -68.07 -54.20
N ILE A 37 104.58 -68.73 -53.64
CA ILE A 37 103.24 -68.16 -53.49
C ILE A 37 103.29 -66.93 -52.56
N GLN A 38 104.05 -66.99 -51.47
CA GLN A 38 104.22 -65.86 -50.56
C GLN A 38 104.96 -64.70 -51.21
N ASP A 39 106.05 -64.95 -51.94
CA ASP A 39 106.81 -63.94 -52.67
C ASP A 39 105.95 -63.27 -53.75
N MET A 40 105.16 -64.05 -54.49
CA MET A 40 104.17 -63.51 -55.43
C MET A 40 103.04 -62.72 -54.73
N GLY A 41 102.64 -63.14 -53.52
CA GLY A 41 101.72 -62.41 -52.66
C GLY A 41 102.26 -61.04 -52.23
N ALA A 42 103.54 -60.97 -51.88
CA ALA A 42 104.23 -59.72 -51.57
C ALA A 42 104.32 -58.77 -52.78
N LEU A 43 104.34 -59.33 -54.00
CA LEU A 43 104.25 -58.58 -55.26
C LEU A 43 102.80 -58.17 -55.63
N GLY A 44 101.83 -58.43 -54.75
CA GLY A 44 100.44 -58.00 -54.90
C GLY A 44 99.52 -58.97 -55.65
N ILE A 45 100.00 -60.17 -56.00
CA ILE A 45 99.18 -61.23 -56.64
C ILE A 45 98.53 -62.07 -55.53
N SER A 46 97.20 -62.01 -55.38
CA SER A 46 96.54 -62.77 -54.31
C SER A 46 96.69 -64.27 -54.52
N ARG A 47 96.77 -65.02 -53.41
CA ARG A 47 96.82 -66.50 -53.40
C ARG A 47 95.75 -67.14 -54.30
N ASP A 48 94.60 -66.50 -54.38
CA ASP A 48 93.46 -66.87 -55.22
C ASP A 48 93.71 -66.71 -56.74
N GLN A 49 94.58 -65.79 -57.16
CA GLN A 49 94.99 -65.65 -58.57
C GLN A 49 96.03 -66.70 -58.99
N ILE A 50 96.87 -67.18 -58.06
CA ILE A 50 97.93 -68.17 -58.32
C ILE A 50 97.38 -69.59 -58.31
N LEU A 51 96.48 -69.88 -57.35
CA LEU A 51 95.83 -71.17 -57.19
C LEU A 51 94.49 -71.27 -57.93
N GLY A 52 94.09 -70.19 -58.61
CA GLY A 52 92.87 -70.10 -59.43
C GLY A 52 91.58 -70.18 -58.62
N SER A 53 90.97 -69.04 -58.29
CA SER A 53 89.64 -69.00 -57.68
C SER A 53 88.55 -69.41 -58.68
N ALA A 54 88.03 -70.60 -58.41
CA ALA A 54 86.88 -71.32 -58.96
C ALA A 54 85.68 -70.49 -59.47
N GLN A 55 85.37 -70.59 -60.76
CA GLN A 55 84.07 -70.97 -61.35
C GLN A 55 84.05 -70.71 -62.87
N ARG A 56 83.73 -71.78 -63.63
CA ARG A 56 83.26 -71.86 -65.03
C ARG A 56 83.50 -70.66 -65.97
N THR A 57 84.31 -70.88 -67.00
CA THR A 57 83.80 -71.01 -68.39
C THR A 57 84.83 -71.67 -69.31
N ASP A 58 84.43 -72.85 -69.78
CA ASP A 58 84.57 -73.42 -71.12
C ASP A 58 85.90 -73.54 -71.88
N ALA A 59 86.05 -74.77 -72.35
CA ALA A 59 86.73 -75.24 -73.56
C ALA A 59 88.23 -75.54 -73.47
N THR A 60 88.47 -76.85 -73.30
CA THR A 60 89.60 -77.62 -73.84
C THR A 60 90.99 -77.22 -73.36
N GLN A 61 91.43 -77.84 -72.27
CA GLN A 61 92.65 -78.67 -72.27
C GLN A 61 92.79 -79.41 -70.93
N HIS A 62 92.93 -80.73 -71.02
CA HIS A 62 93.14 -81.62 -69.88
C HIS A 62 94.39 -81.23 -69.08
N PRO A 63 94.39 -81.35 -67.73
CA PRO A 63 95.61 -81.32 -66.95
C PRO A 63 96.50 -82.50 -67.36
N GLY A 64 97.65 -82.19 -67.97
CA GLY A 64 98.60 -83.17 -68.46
C GLY A 64 99.17 -84.02 -67.32
N SER A 65 98.89 -85.32 -67.38
CA SER A 65 99.55 -86.36 -66.59
C SER A 65 101.06 -86.37 -66.87
N PRO A 66 101.94 -86.31 -65.85
CA PRO A 66 103.36 -86.07 -66.02
C PRO A 66 104.16 -87.34 -66.33
N LEU A 67 103.66 -88.22 -67.21
CA LEU A 67 104.39 -89.43 -67.64
C LEU A 67 104.02 -89.82 -69.07
N LYS A 68 104.58 -89.10 -70.06
CA LYS A 68 104.78 -89.60 -71.44
C LYS A 68 105.76 -88.70 -72.20
N MET A 69 107.01 -88.70 -71.78
CA MET A 69 108.11 -88.30 -72.64
C MET A 69 108.34 -89.45 -73.63
N ARG A 70 107.85 -89.34 -74.86
CA ARG A 70 108.24 -90.25 -75.93
C ARG A 70 108.47 -89.51 -77.25
N GLN A 71 109.76 -89.23 -77.47
CA GLN A 71 110.46 -89.16 -78.75
C GLN A 71 109.78 -88.32 -79.85
N VAL A 72 110.04 -87.02 -79.83
CA VAL A 72 110.17 -86.25 -81.07
C VAL A 72 111.63 -86.39 -81.50
N LEU A 73 111.92 -87.28 -82.45
CA LEU A 73 113.16 -87.24 -83.23
C LEU A 73 113.13 -85.92 -84.02
N GLY A 74 113.73 -84.88 -83.46
CA GLY A 74 113.91 -83.59 -84.10
C GLY A 74 115.33 -83.48 -84.65
N ASP A 75 115.41 -83.21 -85.94
CA ASP A 75 116.62 -82.89 -86.71
C ASP A 75 117.63 -82.06 -85.90
N GLU A 76 118.83 -82.61 -85.65
CA GLU A 76 119.87 -82.02 -84.76
C GLU A 76 120.19 -80.55 -85.13
N GLY A 77 120.01 -80.17 -86.40
CA GLY A 77 120.20 -78.79 -86.87
C GLY A 77 119.21 -77.78 -86.28
N MET A 78 117.93 -78.14 -86.13
CA MET A 78 116.91 -77.26 -85.54
C MET A 78 117.14 -77.11 -84.02
N LEU A 79 117.53 -78.20 -83.36
CA LEU A 79 117.85 -78.17 -81.93
C LEU A 79 119.06 -77.26 -81.67
N ARG A 80 120.10 -77.35 -82.51
CA ARG A 80 121.29 -76.49 -82.43
C ARG A 80 120.95 -75.02 -82.63
N GLN A 81 120.09 -74.69 -83.59
CA GLN A 81 119.66 -73.31 -83.84
C GLN A 81 118.79 -72.76 -82.68
N GLN A 82 117.97 -73.60 -82.05
CA GLN A 82 117.26 -73.26 -80.82
C GLN A 82 118.21 -73.08 -79.63
N CYS A 83 119.26 -73.90 -79.51
CA CYS A 83 120.32 -73.71 -78.53
C CYS A 83 121.07 -72.39 -78.77
N ASP A 84 121.43 -72.06 -80.02
CA ASP A 84 122.12 -70.81 -80.36
C ASP A 84 121.23 -69.57 -80.11
N SER A 85 119.92 -69.67 -80.39
CA SER A 85 118.94 -68.63 -80.06
C SER A 85 118.75 -68.47 -78.55
N LEU A 86 118.72 -69.58 -77.81
CA LEU A 86 118.65 -69.59 -76.35
C LEU A 86 119.92 -68.94 -75.77
N VAL A 87 121.11 -69.32 -76.23
CA VAL A 87 122.38 -68.71 -75.81
C VAL A 87 122.37 -67.22 -76.10
N SER A 88 121.96 -66.81 -77.31
CA SER A 88 121.85 -65.38 -77.65
C SER A 88 120.87 -64.63 -76.75
N ARG A 89 119.74 -65.25 -76.38
CA ARG A 89 118.76 -64.68 -75.45
C ARG A 89 119.30 -64.60 -74.03
N VAL A 90 120.01 -65.64 -73.57
CA VAL A 90 120.67 -65.68 -72.26
C VAL A 90 121.75 -64.60 -72.21
N CYS A 91 122.60 -64.44 -73.23
CA CYS A 91 123.61 -63.37 -73.28
C CYS A 91 122.97 -61.97 -73.24
N ARG A 92 121.83 -61.75 -73.91
CA ARG A 92 121.09 -60.47 -73.82
C ARG A 92 120.49 -60.25 -72.43
N MET A 93 119.91 -61.29 -71.84
CA MET A 93 119.34 -61.24 -70.49
C MET A 93 120.43 -61.00 -69.45
N GLU A 94 121.59 -61.62 -69.62
CA GLU A 94 122.78 -61.40 -68.79
C GLU A 94 123.28 -59.95 -68.93
N SER A 95 123.32 -59.41 -70.15
CA SER A 95 123.67 -58.00 -70.38
C SER A 95 122.68 -57.03 -69.71
N LEU A 96 121.37 -57.31 -69.79
CA LEU A 96 120.34 -56.54 -69.09
C LEU A 96 120.46 -56.65 -67.57
N LEU A 97 120.69 -57.87 -67.06
CA LEU A 97 120.84 -58.12 -65.64
C LEU A 97 122.10 -57.45 -65.09
N GLN A 98 123.18 -57.41 -65.88
CA GLN A 98 124.38 -56.67 -65.52
C GLN A 98 124.14 -55.16 -65.55
N THR A 99 123.35 -54.66 -66.49
CA THR A 99 122.94 -53.23 -66.53
C THR A 99 122.08 -52.87 -65.32
N LEU A 100 121.10 -53.70 -64.97
CA LEU A 100 120.25 -53.53 -63.79
C LEU A 100 121.05 -53.60 -62.49
N LYS A 101 121.99 -54.55 -62.39
CA LYS A 101 122.93 -54.60 -61.27
C LYS A 101 123.71 -53.30 -61.16
N LEU A 102 124.23 -52.77 -62.26
CA LEU A 102 124.96 -51.50 -62.26
C LEU A 102 124.07 -50.29 -61.91
N THR A 103 122.81 -50.24 -62.35
CA THR A 103 121.90 -49.15 -61.94
C THR A 103 121.46 -49.27 -60.49
N ILE A 104 121.17 -50.48 -60.00
CA ILE A 104 120.90 -50.70 -58.58
C ILE A 104 122.11 -50.31 -57.76
N PHE A 105 123.30 -50.78 -58.13
CA PHE A 105 124.52 -50.41 -57.44
C PHE A 105 124.76 -48.90 -57.49
N ARG A 106 124.50 -48.23 -58.63
CA ARG A 106 124.56 -46.77 -58.72
C ARG A 106 123.58 -46.09 -57.77
N LEU A 107 122.32 -46.50 -57.74
CA LEU A 107 121.29 -45.94 -56.86
C LEU A 107 121.58 -46.22 -55.38
N GLU A 108 122.09 -47.40 -55.05
CA GLU A 108 122.54 -47.76 -53.72
C GLU A 108 123.78 -46.95 -53.33
N THR A 109 124.74 -46.76 -54.25
CA THR A 109 125.88 -45.87 -54.03
C THR A 109 125.45 -44.41 -53.95
N GLU A 110 124.45 -43.93 -54.69
CA GLU A 110 123.91 -42.57 -54.56
C GLU A 110 123.21 -42.40 -53.20
N ARG A 111 122.45 -43.41 -52.76
CA ARG A 111 121.85 -43.48 -51.42
C ARG A 111 122.92 -43.49 -50.31
N GLU A 112 124.06 -44.13 -50.53
CA GLU A 112 125.17 -44.24 -49.57
C GLU A 112 126.16 -43.07 -49.61
N LEU A 113 126.38 -42.45 -50.77
CA LEU A 113 127.30 -41.33 -50.99
C LEU A 113 126.63 -39.97 -50.71
N ASP A 114 125.29 -39.89 -50.76
CA ASP A 114 124.52 -38.73 -50.30
C ASP A 114 123.68 -39.05 -49.04
N PRO A 115 124.34 -39.31 -47.89
CA PRO A 115 123.63 -39.49 -46.62
C PRO A 115 122.84 -38.24 -46.23
N SER A 116 123.21 -37.06 -46.76
CA SER A 116 122.49 -35.80 -46.51
C SER A 116 121.08 -35.86 -47.09
N HIS A 117 120.91 -36.30 -48.34
CA HIS A 117 119.58 -36.44 -48.94
C HIS A 117 118.68 -37.47 -48.20
N THR A 118 119.26 -38.58 -47.75
CA THR A 118 118.52 -39.60 -46.98
C THR A 118 118.13 -39.09 -45.58
N VAL A 119 118.99 -38.31 -44.93
CA VAL A 119 118.69 -37.66 -43.65
C VAL A 119 117.63 -36.58 -43.83
N ASP A 120 117.71 -35.77 -44.88
CA ASP A 120 116.74 -34.73 -45.20
C ASP A 120 115.35 -35.31 -45.47
N LEU A 121 115.23 -36.40 -46.25
CA LEU A 121 113.96 -37.09 -46.48
C LEU A 121 113.38 -37.71 -45.21
N LYS A 122 114.22 -38.32 -44.36
CA LYS A 122 113.78 -38.84 -43.06
C LYS A 122 113.32 -37.73 -42.14
N GLN A 123 114.00 -36.57 -42.15
CA GLN A 123 113.63 -35.40 -41.38
C GLN A 123 112.32 -34.78 -41.92
N GLN A 124 112.13 -34.72 -43.23
CA GLN A 124 110.87 -34.28 -43.86
C GLN A 124 109.71 -35.23 -43.53
N LEU A 125 109.93 -36.54 -43.57
CA LEU A 125 108.91 -37.53 -43.21
C LEU A 125 108.56 -37.46 -41.72
N ALA A 126 109.56 -37.28 -40.84
CA ALA A 126 109.33 -37.07 -39.41
C ALA A 126 108.59 -35.75 -39.15
N ALA A 127 108.94 -34.67 -39.85
CA ALA A 127 108.24 -33.38 -39.76
C ALA A 127 106.79 -33.48 -40.22
N LEU A 128 106.52 -34.13 -41.35
CA LEU A 128 105.16 -34.37 -41.85
C LEU A 128 104.35 -35.27 -40.91
N GLN A 129 104.99 -36.29 -40.31
CA GLN A 129 104.34 -37.14 -39.31
C GLN A 129 103.97 -36.33 -38.06
N GLN A 130 104.89 -35.51 -37.56
CA GLN A 130 104.64 -34.64 -36.41
C GLN A 130 103.54 -33.62 -36.72
N GLU A 131 103.59 -32.94 -37.86
CA GLU A 131 102.56 -31.99 -38.30
C GLU A 131 101.20 -32.68 -38.42
N SER A 132 101.14 -33.86 -39.03
CA SER A 132 99.89 -34.63 -39.10
C SER A 132 99.36 -34.99 -37.71
N GLN A 133 100.21 -35.36 -36.75
CA GLN A 133 99.78 -35.69 -35.40
C GLN A 133 99.26 -34.44 -34.66
N GLU A 134 99.96 -33.31 -34.79
CA GLU A 134 99.53 -32.03 -34.23
C GLU A 134 98.17 -31.59 -34.80
N ASP A 135 97.94 -31.77 -36.10
CA ASP A 135 96.66 -31.51 -36.78
C ASP A 135 95.54 -32.46 -36.30
N HIS A 136 95.83 -33.75 -36.12
CA HIS A 136 94.87 -34.70 -35.56
C HIS A 136 94.50 -34.32 -34.12
N GLU A 137 95.47 -33.91 -33.30
CA GLU A 137 95.24 -33.46 -31.93
C GLU A 137 94.50 -32.12 -31.87
N ALA A 138 94.78 -31.19 -32.78
CA ALA A 138 94.04 -29.94 -32.93
C ALA A 138 92.59 -30.20 -33.33
N SER A 139 92.38 -31.03 -34.35
CA SER A 139 91.05 -31.47 -34.81
C SER A 139 90.28 -32.17 -33.70
N ARG A 140 90.94 -33.01 -32.89
CA ARG A 140 90.32 -33.68 -31.73
C ARG A 140 89.90 -32.67 -30.65
N ARG A 141 90.74 -31.68 -30.35
CA ARG A 141 90.41 -30.60 -29.41
C ARG A 141 89.25 -29.75 -29.92
N GLU A 142 89.21 -29.44 -31.20
CA GLU A 142 88.09 -28.72 -31.82
C GLU A 142 86.80 -29.53 -31.81
N ALA A 143 86.86 -30.82 -32.13
CA ALA A 143 85.71 -31.73 -32.06
C ALA A 143 85.15 -31.81 -30.62
N MET A 144 86.01 -31.83 -29.60
CA MET A 144 85.59 -31.79 -28.20
C MET A 144 84.89 -30.46 -27.87
N LYS A 145 85.49 -29.32 -28.23
CA LYS A 145 84.88 -27.99 -28.04
C LYS A 145 83.52 -27.88 -28.74
N LEU A 146 83.38 -28.41 -29.95
CA LEU A 146 82.11 -28.41 -30.69
C LEU A 146 81.07 -29.33 -30.03
N ARG A 147 81.47 -30.48 -29.51
CA ARG A 147 80.58 -31.37 -28.74
C ARG A 147 80.08 -30.69 -27.47
N ASP A 148 80.96 -30.03 -26.72
CA ASP A 148 80.59 -29.31 -25.50
C ASP A 148 79.60 -28.17 -25.82
N ARG A 149 79.88 -27.40 -26.88
CA ARG A 149 78.96 -26.35 -27.36
C ARG A 149 77.60 -26.92 -27.78
N LEU A 150 77.57 -28.05 -28.48
CA LEU A 150 76.32 -28.69 -28.91
C LEU A 150 75.53 -29.26 -27.72
N GLN A 151 76.21 -29.84 -26.74
CA GLN A 151 75.57 -30.29 -25.49
C GLN A 151 74.98 -29.11 -24.72
N GLN A 152 75.72 -28.01 -24.61
CA GLN A 152 75.25 -26.78 -23.96
C GLN A 152 74.03 -26.20 -24.67
N ALA A 153 74.08 -26.06 -26.00
CA ALA A 153 72.96 -25.59 -26.79
C ALA A 153 71.71 -26.50 -26.67
N ASN A 154 71.90 -27.82 -26.56
CA ASN A 154 70.78 -28.73 -26.31
C ASN A 154 70.16 -28.54 -24.93
N LYS A 155 70.96 -28.34 -23.87
CA LYS A 155 70.46 -28.04 -22.52
C LYS A 155 69.65 -26.74 -22.50
N GLU A 156 70.19 -25.68 -23.09
CA GLU A 156 69.51 -24.38 -23.22
C GLU A 156 68.21 -24.50 -24.01
N ARG A 157 68.20 -25.27 -25.09
CA ARG A 157 66.97 -25.55 -25.86
C ARG A 157 65.93 -26.28 -25.02
N ASP A 158 66.34 -27.28 -24.24
CA ASP A 158 65.42 -28.06 -23.41
C ASP A 158 64.90 -27.23 -22.21
N GLU A 159 65.71 -26.32 -21.68
CA GLU A 159 65.29 -25.30 -20.71
C GLU A 159 64.25 -24.35 -21.31
N ALA A 160 64.53 -23.77 -22.48
CA ALA A 160 63.59 -22.92 -23.20
C ALA A 160 62.27 -23.65 -23.52
N ARG A 161 62.32 -24.95 -23.85
CA ARG A 161 61.10 -25.76 -24.07
C ARG A 161 60.28 -25.92 -22.79
N ARG A 162 60.93 -26.15 -21.65
CA ARG A 162 60.24 -26.21 -20.34
C ARG A 162 59.61 -24.87 -19.99
N GLU A 163 60.30 -23.77 -20.21
CA GLU A 163 59.75 -22.42 -20.01
C GLU A 163 58.55 -22.14 -20.91
N VAL A 164 58.64 -22.49 -22.20
CA VAL A 164 57.51 -22.35 -23.14
C VAL A 164 56.30 -23.18 -22.69
N GLN A 165 56.51 -24.40 -22.20
CA GLN A 165 55.43 -25.23 -21.66
C GLN A 165 54.79 -24.59 -20.42
N MET A 166 55.60 -24.13 -19.46
CA MET A 166 55.11 -23.43 -18.26
C MET A 166 54.34 -22.16 -18.61
N LEU A 167 54.83 -21.38 -19.58
CA LEU A 167 54.12 -20.20 -20.09
C LEU A 167 52.83 -20.57 -20.83
N GLY A 168 52.80 -21.71 -21.52
CA GLY A 168 51.59 -22.26 -22.13
C GLY A 168 50.53 -22.62 -21.09
N GLU A 169 50.89 -23.40 -20.07
CA GLU A 169 49.99 -23.80 -18.98
C GLU A 169 49.44 -22.58 -18.22
N THR A 170 50.31 -21.62 -17.90
CA THR A 170 49.86 -20.37 -17.24
C THR A 170 48.95 -19.53 -18.12
N LEU A 171 49.20 -19.48 -19.44
CA LEU A 171 48.31 -18.82 -20.38
C LEU A 171 46.96 -19.52 -20.47
N GLU A 172 46.93 -20.85 -20.53
CA GLU A 172 45.68 -21.63 -20.53
C GLU A 172 44.85 -21.34 -19.28
N VAL A 173 45.46 -21.39 -18.09
CA VAL A 173 44.79 -21.02 -16.83
C VAL A 173 44.32 -19.56 -16.84
N ALA A 174 45.14 -18.63 -17.32
CA ALA A 174 44.75 -17.21 -17.44
C ALA A 174 43.58 -17.01 -18.42
N THR A 175 43.51 -17.79 -19.50
CA THR A 175 42.39 -17.73 -20.45
C THR A 175 41.12 -18.34 -19.88
N ALA A 176 41.20 -19.47 -19.17
CA ALA A 176 40.06 -20.08 -18.48
C ALA A 176 39.48 -19.14 -17.42
N THR A 177 40.31 -18.60 -16.54
CA THR A 177 39.88 -17.62 -15.52
C THR A 177 39.28 -16.36 -16.14
N LYS A 178 39.81 -15.87 -17.27
CA LYS A 178 39.21 -14.75 -18.01
C LYS A 178 37.82 -15.10 -18.57
N MET A 179 37.60 -16.34 -19.03
CA MET A 179 36.29 -16.80 -19.48
C MET A 179 35.30 -16.87 -18.31
N ASP A 180 35.71 -17.42 -17.17
CA ASP A 180 34.89 -17.50 -15.96
C ASP A 180 34.48 -16.11 -15.45
N LEU A 181 35.44 -15.18 -15.40
CA LEU A 181 35.17 -13.78 -15.06
C LEU A 181 34.19 -13.12 -16.06
N ALA A 182 34.29 -13.45 -17.34
CA ALA A 182 33.37 -12.94 -18.35
C ALA A 182 31.95 -13.51 -18.21
N LEU A 183 31.81 -14.79 -17.80
CA LEU A 183 30.52 -15.40 -17.48
C LEU A 183 29.90 -14.80 -16.22
N ALA A 184 30.67 -14.69 -15.14
CA ALA A 184 30.23 -14.02 -13.90
C ALA A 184 29.80 -12.57 -14.16
N ALA A 185 30.51 -11.84 -15.03
CA ALA A 185 30.13 -10.49 -15.42
C ALA A 185 28.81 -10.43 -16.22
N LYS A 186 28.47 -11.47 -17.00
CA LYS A 186 27.17 -11.57 -17.68
C LYS A 186 26.04 -11.88 -16.71
N GLU A 187 26.25 -12.80 -15.76
CA GLU A 187 25.29 -13.13 -14.71
C GLU A 187 24.97 -11.91 -13.84
N LEU A 188 25.99 -11.16 -13.41
CA LEU A 188 25.80 -9.91 -12.67
C LEU A 188 24.99 -8.87 -13.46
N LYS A 189 25.14 -8.82 -14.79
CA LYS A 189 24.32 -7.93 -15.64
C LYS A 189 22.85 -8.37 -15.67
N ILE A 190 22.58 -9.68 -15.71
CA ILE A 190 21.22 -10.23 -15.66
C ILE A 190 20.59 -9.91 -14.31
N VAL A 191 21.27 -10.22 -13.20
CA VAL A 191 20.79 -9.92 -11.84
C VAL A 191 20.55 -8.42 -11.65
N LYS A 192 21.44 -7.56 -12.15
CA LYS A 192 21.25 -6.10 -12.13
C LYS A 192 19.98 -5.68 -12.87
N LEU A 193 19.70 -6.27 -14.02
CA LEU A 193 18.50 -5.97 -14.82
C LEU A 193 17.22 -6.39 -14.09
N GLU A 194 17.20 -7.60 -13.53
CA GLU A 194 16.10 -8.12 -12.73
C GLU A 194 15.84 -7.27 -11.47
N MET A 195 16.90 -6.89 -10.75
CA MET A 195 16.78 -5.99 -9.59
C MET A 195 16.25 -4.62 -10.00
N SER A 196 16.72 -4.07 -11.14
CA SER A 196 16.23 -2.79 -11.65
C SER A 196 14.76 -2.86 -12.04
N GLN A 197 14.31 -3.97 -12.63
CA GLN A 197 12.91 -4.20 -12.94
C GLN A 197 12.06 -4.28 -11.66
N LYS A 198 12.48 -5.07 -10.66
CA LYS A 198 11.80 -5.15 -9.36
C LYS A 198 11.70 -3.80 -8.66
N LEU A 199 12.74 -2.97 -8.75
CA LEU A 199 12.72 -1.61 -8.21
C LEU A 199 11.67 -0.72 -8.91
N VAL A 200 11.47 -0.87 -10.22
CA VAL A 200 10.44 -0.14 -10.95
C VAL A 200 9.04 -0.64 -10.57
N GLU A 201 8.84 -1.96 -10.49
CA GLU A 201 7.58 -2.57 -10.07
C GLU A 201 7.18 -2.13 -8.66
N MET A 202 8.12 -2.15 -7.71
CA MET A 202 7.87 -1.69 -6.33
C MET A 202 7.56 -0.19 -6.26
N LYS A 203 8.24 0.65 -7.06
CA LYS A 203 7.92 2.08 -7.16
C LYS A 203 6.51 2.33 -7.69
N GLU A 204 6.07 1.52 -8.66
CA GLU A 204 4.73 1.61 -9.22
C GLU A 204 3.68 1.15 -8.21
N GLN A 205 3.92 0.05 -7.49
CA GLN A 205 3.05 -0.39 -6.39
C GLN A 205 2.91 0.68 -5.31
N MET A 206 4.00 1.33 -4.90
CA MET A 206 3.93 2.44 -3.94
C MET A 206 3.10 3.61 -4.45
N ARG A 207 3.20 3.94 -5.75
CA ARG A 207 2.34 4.97 -6.37
C ARG A 207 0.87 4.58 -6.33
N GLN A 208 0.55 3.33 -6.69
CA GLN A 208 -0.82 2.82 -6.67
C GLN A 208 -1.41 2.81 -5.26
N GLU A 209 -0.61 2.42 -4.26
CA GLU A 209 -1.06 2.41 -2.87
C GLU A 209 -1.25 3.82 -2.32
N SER A 210 -0.37 4.77 -2.67
CA SER A 210 -0.57 6.19 -2.35
C SER A 210 -1.87 6.71 -2.95
N ALA A 211 -2.15 6.40 -4.22
CA ALA A 211 -3.38 6.82 -4.89
C ALA A 211 -4.63 6.23 -4.22
N ARG A 212 -4.62 4.94 -3.88
CA ARG A 212 -5.70 4.28 -3.14
C ARG A 212 -5.90 4.89 -1.75
N SER A 213 -4.81 5.21 -1.05
CA SER A 213 -4.87 5.89 0.25
C SER A 213 -5.49 7.28 0.12
N ASP A 214 -5.13 8.05 -0.91
CA ASP A 214 -5.72 9.36 -1.19
C ASP A 214 -7.22 9.25 -1.50
N GLU A 215 -7.62 8.29 -2.34
CA GLU A 215 -9.03 7.99 -2.62
C GLU A 215 -9.80 7.59 -1.36
N ALA A 216 -9.22 6.75 -0.50
CA ALA A 216 -9.79 6.35 0.77
C ALA A 216 -9.98 7.56 1.70
N MET A 217 -8.98 8.44 1.81
CA MET A 217 -9.09 9.68 2.59
C MET A 217 -10.19 10.61 2.06
N ILE A 218 -10.33 10.75 0.73
CA ILE A 218 -11.42 11.53 0.11
C ILE A 218 -12.78 10.91 0.45
N SER A 219 -12.91 9.58 0.37
CA SER A 219 -14.15 8.87 0.72
C SER A 219 -14.50 9.04 2.21
N HIS A 220 -13.50 8.94 3.09
CA HIS A 220 -13.67 9.12 4.53
C HIS A 220 -14.11 10.55 4.87
N ARG A 221 -13.50 11.56 4.25
CA ARG A 221 -13.89 12.97 4.41
C ARG A 221 -15.34 13.21 3.99
N LYS A 222 -15.77 12.63 2.87
CA LYS A 222 -17.18 12.71 2.42
C LYS A 222 -18.14 12.02 3.40
N LEU A 223 -17.74 10.90 4.00
CA LEU A 223 -18.55 10.23 5.02
C LEU A 223 -18.68 11.09 6.28
N LEU A 224 -17.59 11.68 6.77
CA LEU A 224 -17.61 12.59 7.91
C LEU A 224 -18.54 13.78 7.65
N GLN A 225 -18.44 14.39 6.47
CA GLN A 225 -19.35 15.48 6.09
C GLN A 225 -20.83 15.05 6.14
N ARG A 226 -21.17 13.84 5.65
CA ARG A 226 -22.54 13.31 5.74
C ARG A 226 -23.00 13.06 7.18
N VAL A 227 -22.08 12.62 8.04
CA VAL A 227 -22.37 12.44 9.48
C VAL A 227 -22.64 13.80 10.12
N GLU A 228 -21.82 14.82 9.85
CA GLU A 228 -22.03 16.19 10.33
C GLU A 228 -23.37 16.77 9.86
N GLU A 229 -23.72 16.59 8.58
CA GLU A 229 -25.01 16.99 8.01
C GLU A 229 -26.19 16.29 8.73
N MET A 230 -26.07 14.98 8.96
CA MET A 230 -27.09 14.20 9.69
C MET A 230 -27.19 14.61 11.16
N GLU A 231 -26.07 14.88 11.83
CA GLU A 231 -26.05 15.42 13.20
C GLU A 231 -26.77 16.77 13.27
N GLY A 232 -26.55 17.65 12.28
CA GLY A 232 -27.27 18.91 12.16
C GLY A 232 -28.79 18.71 12.06
N VAL A 233 -29.25 17.79 11.21
CA VAL A 233 -30.67 17.43 11.12
C VAL A 233 -31.20 16.89 12.44
N LEU A 234 -30.50 15.96 13.08
CA LEU A 234 -30.90 15.39 14.37
C LEU A 234 -31.02 16.43 15.47
N VAL A 235 -30.13 17.42 15.52
CA VAL A 235 -30.21 18.55 16.46
C VAL A 235 -31.45 19.40 16.20
N MET A 236 -31.78 19.67 14.94
CA MET A 236 -32.98 20.42 14.57
C MET A 236 -34.27 19.65 14.92
N GLU A 237 -34.34 18.35 14.63
CA GLU A 237 -35.45 17.48 15.01
C GLU A 237 -35.65 17.42 16.53
N ARG A 238 -34.55 17.31 17.31
CA ARG A 238 -34.61 17.37 18.78
C ARG A 238 -35.17 18.71 19.27
N ARG A 239 -34.80 19.82 18.65
CA ARG A 239 -35.32 21.15 18.98
C ARG A 239 -36.82 21.26 18.68
N GLN A 240 -37.26 20.75 17.53
CA GLN A 240 -38.68 20.70 17.18
C GLN A 240 -39.49 19.83 18.14
N ALA A 241 -38.97 18.65 18.51
CA ALA A 241 -39.62 17.77 19.48
C ALA A 241 -39.77 18.43 20.86
N LEU A 242 -38.78 19.22 21.31
CA LEU A 242 -38.89 20.00 22.54
C LEU A 242 -39.96 21.11 22.44
N LEU A 243 -40.02 21.80 21.30
CA LEU A 243 -41.05 22.82 21.04
C LEU A 243 -42.45 22.20 21.10
N LEU A 244 -42.68 21.11 20.35
CA LEU A 244 -43.95 20.39 20.34
C LEU A 244 -44.32 19.88 21.74
N ARG A 245 -43.35 19.38 22.51
CA ARG A 245 -43.59 18.96 23.90
C ARG A 245 -44.05 20.13 24.76
N SER A 246 -43.45 21.31 24.60
CA SER A 246 -43.87 22.53 25.33
C SER A 246 -45.27 22.98 24.93
N GLU A 247 -45.60 22.94 23.63
CA GLU A 247 -46.94 23.27 23.11
C GLU A 247 -47.99 22.29 23.63
N CYS A 248 -47.70 20.98 23.64
CA CYS A 248 -48.57 19.97 24.23
C CYS A 248 -48.81 20.23 25.73
N GLN A 249 -47.81 20.65 26.49
CA GLN A 249 -47.96 21.00 27.90
C GLN A 249 -48.87 22.22 28.08
N VAL A 250 -48.68 23.27 27.27
CA VAL A 250 -49.53 24.47 27.30
C VAL A 250 -50.98 24.12 26.96
N LEU A 251 -51.20 23.35 25.89
CA LEU A 251 -52.53 22.88 25.50
C LEU A 251 -53.17 22.02 26.59
N GLN A 252 -52.39 21.16 27.25
CA GLN A 252 -52.90 20.34 28.36
C GLN A 252 -53.39 21.20 29.53
N VAL A 253 -52.63 22.24 29.91
CA VAL A 253 -53.05 23.21 30.94
C VAL A 253 -54.30 23.96 30.49
N GLN A 254 -54.35 24.44 29.25
CA GLN A 254 -55.53 25.12 28.71
C GLN A 254 -56.77 24.24 28.75
N VAL A 255 -56.67 22.98 28.32
CA VAL A 255 -57.78 22.00 28.38
C VAL A 255 -58.24 21.78 29.82
N GLN A 256 -57.32 21.69 30.78
CA GLN A 256 -57.67 21.59 32.20
C GLN A 256 -58.41 22.83 32.69
N THR A 257 -57.90 24.03 32.39
CA THR A 257 -58.55 25.29 32.76
C THR A 257 -59.94 25.42 32.14
N SER A 258 -60.10 25.11 30.85
CA SER A 258 -61.41 25.14 30.19
C SER A 258 -62.38 24.11 30.76
N ARG A 259 -61.90 22.91 31.16
CA ARG A 259 -62.75 21.94 31.87
C ARG A 259 -63.20 22.45 33.22
N GLN A 260 -62.32 23.11 33.97
CA GLN A 260 -62.66 23.70 35.26
C GLN A 260 -63.70 24.82 35.09
N GLN A 261 -63.50 25.72 34.13
CA GLN A 261 -64.47 26.77 33.78
C GLN A 261 -65.82 26.20 33.37
N LEU A 262 -65.83 25.13 32.57
CA LEU A 262 -67.07 24.45 32.17
C LEU A 262 -67.81 23.89 33.38
N GLU A 263 -67.10 23.32 34.36
CA GLU A 263 -67.72 22.80 35.58
C GLU A 263 -68.29 23.93 36.44
N GLU A 264 -67.56 25.03 36.60
CA GLU A 264 -68.08 26.24 37.28
C GLU A 264 -69.35 26.79 36.59
N GLU A 265 -69.37 26.83 35.25
CA GLU A 265 -70.57 27.26 34.50
C GLU A 265 -71.74 26.28 34.64
N LYS A 266 -71.49 24.96 34.70
CA LYS A 266 -72.55 24.00 35.01
C LYS A 266 -73.09 24.21 36.42
N ASP A 267 -72.22 24.50 37.39
CA ASP A 267 -72.63 24.74 38.77
C ASP A 267 -73.49 26.01 38.87
N ARG A 268 -73.08 27.10 38.19
CA ARG A 268 -73.89 28.31 38.03
C ARG A 268 -75.22 28.01 37.34
N GLY A 269 -75.20 27.18 36.30
CA GLY A 269 -76.39 26.71 35.60
C GLY A 269 -77.37 25.99 36.53
N ARG A 270 -76.88 25.07 37.37
CA ARG A 270 -77.70 24.37 38.39
C ARG A 270 -78.29 25.33 39.41
N GLN A 271 -77.50 26.28 39.92
CA GLN A 271 -77.99 27.32 40.84
C GLN A 271 -79.09 28.18 40.20
N LEU A 272 -78.93 28.56 38.94
CA LEU A 272 -79.96 29.31 38.21
C LEU A 272 -81.22 28.47 37.97
N GLU A 273 -81.10 27.18 37.65
CA GLU A 273 -82.24 26.26 37.54
C GLU A 273 -82.99 26.12 38.87
N GLU A 274 -82.27 25.96 39.98
CA GLU A 274 -82.83 25.94 41.34
C GLU A 274 -83.63 27.22 41.62
N HIS A 275 -83.04 28.40 41.37
CA HIS A 275 -83.75 29.68 41.52
C HIS A 275 -84.96 29.80 40.59
N CYS A 276 -84.86 29.33 39.35
CA CYS A 276 -86.01 29.32 38.43
C CYS A 276 -87.12 28.41 38.95
N GLN A 277 -86.78 27.27 39.54
CA GLN A 277 -87.73 26.35 40.13
C GLN A 277 -88.40 26.95 41.37
N GLU A 278 -87.63 27.58 42.27
CA GLU A 278 -88.15 28.33 43.41
C GLU A 278 -89.11 29.43 42.97
N LEU A 279 -88.75 30.21 41.95
CA LEU A 279 -89.62 31.25 41.40
C LEU A 279 -90.88 30.69 40.76
N LYS A 280 -90.82 29.54 40.07
CA LYS A 280 -92.00 28.85 39.55
C LYS A 280 -92.93 28.41 40.67
N GLU A 281 -92.38 27.82 41.73
CA GLU A 281 -93.16 27.39 42.91
C GLU A 281 -93.78 28.60 43.62
N GLN A 282 -93.04 29.70 43.78
CA GLN A 282 -93.59 30.95 44.30
C GLN A 282 -94.71 31.51 43.44
N THR A 283 -94.57 31.45 42.11
CA THR A 283 -95.61 31.90 41.18
C THR A 283 -96.85 31.02 41.29
N ALA A 284 -96.68 29.70 41.35
CA ALA A 284 -97.79 28.75 41.55
C ALA A 284 -98.52 28.98 42.89
N MET A 285 -97.78 29.23 43.98
CA MET A 285 -98.36 29.61 45.27
C MET A 285 -99.11 30.94 45.21
N LYS A 286 -98.58 31.94 44.51
CA LYS A 286 -99.29 33.21 44.30
C LYS A 286 -100.55 33.02 43.46
N ASP A 287 -100.51 32.19 42.42
CA ASP A 287 -101.66 31.89 41.57
C ASP A 287 -102.75 31.10 42.32
N SER A 288 -102.37 30.18 43.21
CA SER A 288 -103.33 29.48 44.08
C SER A 288 -104.00 30.46 45.05
N LEU A 289 -103.21 31.34 45.69
CA LEU A 289 -103.74 32.38 46.58
C LEU A 289 -104.66 33.37 45.83
N VAL A 290 -104.27 33.80 44.63
CA VAL A 290 -105.13 34.65 43.77
C VAL A 290 -106.42 33.92 43.41
N SER A 291 -106.36 32.62 43.15
CA SER A 291 -107.55 31.80 42.87
C SER A 291 -108.47 31.71 44.08
N GLU A 292 -107.92 31.47 45.27
CA GLU A 292 -108.66 31.49 46.54
C GLU A 292 -109.31 32.86 46.78
N LEU A 293 -108.54 33.94 46.74
CA LEU A 293 -109.04 35.32 46.89
C LEU A 293 -110.11 35.65 45.83
N LYS A 294 -109.99 35.15 44.60
CA LYS A 294 -111.01 35.32 43.56
C LYS A 294 -112.30 34.57 43.89
N THR A 295 -112.22 33.39 44.50
CA THR A 295 -113.42 32.65 44.96
C THR A 295 -114.08 33.33 46.14
N GLU A 296 -113.30 33.82 47.12
CA GLU A 296 -113.81 34.61 48.25
C GLU A 296 -114.43 35.92 47.78
N LEU A 297 -113.79 36.64 46.86
CA LEU A 297 -114.36 37.85 46.28
C LEU A 297 -115.69 37.57 45.56
N LYS A 298 -115.82 36.43 44.88
CA LYS A 298 -117.08 36.02 44.24
C LYS A 298 -118.16 35.68 45.27
N SER A 299 -117.84 34.91 46.31
CA SER A 299 -118.80 34.56 47.36
C SER A 299 -119.26 35.83 48.09
N GLU A 300 -118.35 36.74 48.40
CA GLU A 300 -118.68 37.99 49.09
C GLU A 300 -119.49 38.95 48.21
N ARG A 301 -119.15 39.07 46.92
CA ARG A 301 -120.01 39.77 45.94
C ARG A 301 -121.42 39.18 45.92
N SER A 302 -121.56 37.85 45.91
CA SER A 302 -122.87 37.19 45.92
C SER A 302 -123.65 37.48 47.21
N ARG A 303 -122.95 37.56 48.35
CA ARG A 303 -123.54 37.94 49.64
C ARG A 303 -124.05 39.38 49.62
N VAL A 304 -123.25 40.31 49.13
CA VAL A 304 -123.64 41.73 49.00
C VAL A 304 -124.81 41.90 48.05
N VAL A 305 -124.84 41.19 46.91
CA VAL A 305 -125.99 41.23 45.98
C VAL A 305 -127.27 40.75 46.66
N LYS A 306 -127.23 39.66 47.44
CA LYS A 306 -128.39 39.19 48.22
C LYS A 306 -128.85 40.24 49.24
N GLN A 307 -127.93 40.87 49.96
CA GLN A 307 -128.25 41.93 50.91
C GLN A 307 -128.90 43.15 50.22
N LEU A 308 -128.44 43.52 49.02
CA LEU A 308 -129.07 44.59 48.24
C LEU A 308 -130.48 44.21 47.78
N GLN A 309 -130.68 42.98 47.30
CA GLN A 309 -132.02 42.46 46.96
C GLN A 309 -132.98 42.48 48.16
N GLU A 310 -132.50 42.10 49.35
CA GLU A 310 -133.29 42.19 50.58
C GLU A 310 -133.64 43.64 50.95
N ARG A 311 -132.69 44.59 50.79
CA ARG A 311 -132.98 46.02 51.00
C ARG A 311 -133.98 46.57 49.99
N ASP A 312 -133.91 46.16 48.73
CA ASP A 312 -134.86 46.59 47.71
C ASP A 312 -136.28 46.10 48.02
N LEU A 313 -136.43 44.84 48.45
CA LEU A 313 -137.72 44.30 48.93
C LEU A 313 -138.24 45.06 50.16
N GLN A 314 -137.37 45.41 51.11
CA GLN A 314 -137.74 46.24 52.26
C GLN A 314 -138.18 47.65 51.83
N MET A 315 -137.51 48.26 50.85
CA MET A 315 -137.89 49.55 50.28
C MET A 315 -139.23 49.51 49.55
N GLU A 316 -139.53 48.42 48.82
CA GLU A 316 -140.84 48.22 48.19
C GLU A 316 -141.96 48.02 49.21
N ALA A 317 -141.70 47.31 50.30
CA ALA A 317 -142.63 47.19 51.42
C ALA A 317 -142.89 48.55 52.09
N ALA A 318 -141.85 49.37 52.30
CA ALA A 318 -141.99 50.72 52.84
C ALA A 318 -142.82 51.63 51.92
N ARG A 319 -142.64 51.54 50.59
CA ARG A 319 -143.45 52.28 49.60
C ARG A 319 -144.93 51.86 49.64
N ARG A 320 -145.23 50.57 49.80
CA ARG A 320 -146.62 50.10 49.95
C ARG A 320 -147.30 50.68 51.19
N LEU A 321 -146.59 50.73 52.31
CA LEU A 321 -147.09 51.32 53.55
C LEU A 321 -147.34 52.83 53.41
N GLN A 322 -146.50 53.57 52.69
CA GLN A 322 -146.74 54.98 52.38
C GLN A 322 -148.03 55.19 51.56
N LEU A 323 -148.29 54.33 50.58
CA LEU A 323 -149.47 54.43 49.71
C LEU A 323 -150.78 54.13 50.47
N GLU A 324 -150.74 53.24 51.46
CA GLU A 324 -151.89 53.04 52.37
C GLU A 324 -152.10 54.23 53.32
N LEU A 325 -151.02 54.88 53.76
CA LEU A 325 -151.11 56.07 54.61
C LEU A 325 -151.81 57.23 53.88
N GLU A 326 -151.40 57.52 52.63
CA GLU A 326 -152.02 58.55 51.79
C GLU A 326 -153.52 58.27 51.56
N LYS A 327 -153.90 56.99 51.46
CA LYS A 327 -155.29 56.56 51.28
C LYS A 327 -156.14 56.84 52.53
N LEU A 328 -155.62 56.53 53.72
CA LEU A 328 -156.27 56.81 55.00
C LEU A 328 -156.37 58.32 55.28
N GLU A 329 -155.38 59.10 54.88
CA GLU A 329 -155.44 60.57 54.94
C GLU A 329 -156.55 61.14 54.05
N GLY A 330 -156.74 60.58 52.85
CA GLY A 330 -157.85 60.92 51.96
C GLY A 330 -159.23 60.59 52.55
N GLU A 331 -159.36 59.48 53.27
CA GLU A 331 -160.60 59.10 53.98
C GLU A 331 -160.87 60.02 55.18
N HIS A 332 -159.84 60.44 55.91
CA HIS A 332 -159.96 61.35 57.04
C HIS A 332 -160.43 62.76 56.61
N ALA A 333 -159.93 63.26 55.48
CA ALA A 333 -160.38 64.54 54.90
C ALA A 333 -161.88 64.54 54.53
N GLN A 334 -162.40 63.40 54.04
CA GLN A 334 -163.83 63.26 53.70
C GLN A 334 -164.74 63.26 54.93
N LEU A 335 -164.27 62.75 56.08
CA LEU A 335 -165.02 62.78 57.34
C LEU A 335 -165.10 64.21 57.91
N ILE A 336 -164.03 65.00 57.81
CA ILE A 336 -163.98 66.40 58.25
C ILE A 336 -164.98 67.25 57.46
N GLN A 337 -165.06 67.06 56.14
CA GLN A 337 -166.01 67.79 55.28
C GLN A 337 -167.48 67.48 55.63
N ARG A 338 -167.78 66.24 56.03
CA ARG A 338 -169.13 65.84 56.49
C ARG A 338 -169.51 66.46 57.84
N CYS A 339 -168.55 66.64 58.75
CA CYS A 339 -168.78 67.35 60.02
C CYS A 339 -169.05 68.84 59.81
N SER A 340 -168.39 69.49 58.85
CA SER A 340 -168.60 70.93 58.57
C SER A 340 -170.02 71.25 58.08
N ILE A 341 -170.60 70.37 57.25
CA ILE A 341 -171.96 70.56 56.68
C ILE A 341 -173.05 70.36 57.75
N ALA A 342 -172.83 69.45 58.70
CA ALA A 342 -173.75 69.24 59.82
C ALA A 342 -173.79 70.45 60.76
N GLN A 343 -172.68 71.17 60.89
CA GLN A 343 -172.54 72.32 61.78
C GLN A 343 -173.22 73.59 61.24
N GLU A 344 -173.23 73.82 59.93
CA GLU A 344 -173.90 74.97 59.30
C GLU A 344 -175.44 74.90 59.37
N THR A 345 -176.01 73.69 59.39
CA THR A 345 -177.47 73.49 59.50
C THR A 345 -178.01 73.68 60.92
N GLU A 346 -177.16 73.53 61.94
CA GLU A 346 -177.52 73.74 63.35
C GLU A 346 -177.50 75.24 63.74
N VAL A 347 -176.57 76.02 63.17
CA VAL A 347 -176.45 77.47 63.42
C VAL A 347 -177.66 78.24 62.86
N THR A 348 -178.15 77.87 61.68
CA THR A 348 -179.29 78.52 61.03
C THR A 348 -180.64 78.25 61.73
N GLN A 349 -180.76 77.16 62.50
CA GLN A 349 -181.94 76.88 63.33
C GLN A 349 -181.91 77.60 64.71
N ARG A 350 -180.71 77.98 65.20
CA ARG A 350 -180.55 78.76 66.45
C ARG A 350 -180.96 80.23 66.28
N GLU A 351 -180.58 80.88 65.17
CA GLU A 351 -180.85 82.31 64.94
C GLU A 351 -182.36 82.64 64.81
N LEU A 352 -183.17 81.68 64.33
CA LEU A 352 -184.63 81.82 64.19
C LEU A 352 -185.39 81.70 65.52
N LEU A 353 -184.81 81.00 66.52
CA LEU A 353 -185.41 80.81 67.84
C LEU A 353 -185.13 82.01 68.78
N GLU A 354 -183.99 82.69 68.64
CA GLU A 354 -183.63 83.85 69.46
C GLU A 354 -184.47 85.11 69.15
N GLN A 355 -184.84 85.35 67.88
CA GLN A 355 -185.69 86.48 67.50
C GLN A 355 -187.15 86.37 68.01
N THR A 356 -187.60 85.16 68.36
CA THR A 356 -188.97 84.90 68.84
C THR A 356 -189.09 85.06 70.37
N ILE A 357 -187.96 84.97 71.09
CA ILE A 357 -187.90 85.00 72.56
C ILE A 357 -187.79 86.44 73.12
N GLU A 358 -187.09 87.36 72.43
CA GLU A 358 -186.96 88.76 72.90
C GLU A 358 -188.29 89.54 72.89
N ARG A 359 -189.22 89.23 71.99
CA ARG A 359 -190.51 89.94 71.89
C ARG A 359 -191.53 89.50 72.96
N LEU A 360 -191.46 88.27 73.46
CA LEU A 360 -192.39 87.75 74.49
C LEU A 360 -191.96 88.08 75.94
N GLN A 361 -190.76 88.67 76.12
CA GLN A 361 -190.25 89.05 77.45
C GLN A 361 -190.52 90.52 77.84
N GLY A 362 -191.10 91.34 76.97
CA GLY A 362 -191.45 92.75 77.26
C GLY A 362 -192.73 92.95 78.08
N GLU A 363 -193.82 92.24 77.78
CA GLU A 363 -195.14 92.54 78.37
C GLU A 363 -195.59 91.55 79.47
N LEU A 364 -194.83 90.48 79.69
CA LEU A 364 -194.94 89.61 80.88
C LEU A 364 -194.51 90.33 82.19
N ASN A 365 -193.89 91.52 82.10
CA ASN A 365 -193.41 92.29 83.25
C ASN A 365 -194.48 93.16 83.96
N THR A 366 -195.70 93.27 83.44
CA THR A 366 -196.81 93.98 84.10
C THR A 366 -197.83 93.06 84.77
N ALA A 367 -197.86 91.76 84.46
CA ALA A 367 -198.80 90.81 85.06
C ALA A 367 -198.16 89.83 86.06
N LYS A 368 -196.98 90.15 86.62
CA LYS A 368 -196.37 89.44 87.75
C LYS A 368 -196.17 90.27 89.03
N LYS A 369 -196.60 91.54 89.05
CA LYS A 369 -196.75 92.27 90.34
C LYS A 369 -198.04 91.93 91.10
N GLU A 370 -198.93 91.14 90.54
CA GLU A 370 -200.10 90.59 91.23
C GLU A 370 -200.28 89.18 90.67
N LYS A 371 -199.96 88.07 91.33
CA LYS A 371 -200.79 87.59 92.43
C LYS A 371 -200.26 86.22 92.89
N ALA A 372 -199.02 86.17 93.37
CA ALA A 372 -198.65 85.29 94.50
C ALA A 372 -199.27 85.84 95.80
N ALA A 373 -200.57 86.14 95.70
CA ALA A 373 -201.53 86.44 96.73
C ALA A 373 -202.82 85.82 96.20
N MET A 374 -202.99 84.53 96.48
CA MET A 374 -204.24 83.78 96.44
C MET A 374 -204.45 82.86 95.25
N ARG A 375 -204.70 81.59 95.47
CA ARG A 375 -204.84 80.79 96.71
C ARG A 375 -205.03 79.36 96.19
N LYS A 376 -204.49 78.37 96.90
CA LYS A 376 -205.07 77.03 97.07
C LYS A 376 -205.76 76.42 95.82
N ASP A 377 -205.13 75.43 95.18
CA ASP A 377 -205.73 74.11 94.93
C ASP A 377 -204.80 73.22 94.11
N LEU A 378 -205.06 71.93 94.24
CA LEU A 378 -204.10 70.85 94.43
C LEU A 378 -204.22 69.83 93.30
N ALA A 379 -203.09 69.22 92.94
CA ALA A 379 -202.85 68.02 92.12
C ALA A 379 -202.04 68.32 90.84
N GLY A 380 -201.01 67.55 90.48
CA GLY A 380 -200.58 66.27 91.00
C GLY A 380 -199.14 66.00 90.59
N LEU A 381 -198.42 65.42 91.54
CA LEU A 381 -197.05 64.96 91.46
C LEU A 381 -196.91 63.78 90.48
N LYS A 382 -195.81 63.78 89.70
CA LYS A 382 -194.85 62.65 89.69
C LYS A 382 -193.49 63.10 89.14
N HIS A 383 -192.45 62.62 89.83
CA HIS A 383 -191.03 62.92 89.75
C HIS A 383 -190.30 61.60 89.40
N LYS A 384 -189.29 61.61 88.52
CA LYS A 384 -187.82 61.48 88.80
C LYS A 384 -187.28 60.10 89.23
N ILE A 385 -186.14 59.74 88.58
CA ILE A 385 -184.97 58.95 89.08
C ILE A 385 -185.24 57.44 89.24
N GLY A 386 -184.37 56.47 88.96
CA GLY A 386 -182.93 56.42 88.66
C GLY A 386 -182.31 55.20 89.36
N GLU A 387 -181.25 54.66 88.75
CA GLU A 387 -180.21 53.74 89.30
C GLU A 387 -180.53 52.25 89.55
N LEU A 388 -179.45 51.44 89.47
CA LEU A 388 -179.29 49.96 89.47
C LEU A 388 -179.35 49.31 88.06
N GLU A 389 -178.53 48.35 87.61
CA GLU A 389 -177.58 47.41 88.23
C GLU A 389 -176.81 46.69 87.07
N ALA A 390 -175.49 46.57 87.09
CA ALA A 390 -174.70 45.47 87.66
C ALA A 390 -174.61 44.17 86.82
N LEU A 391 -173.68 44.17 85.86
CA LEU A 391 -172.84 43.02 85.47
C LEU A 391 -171.40 43.57 85.27
N GLN A 392 -170.61 43.63 86.34
CA GLN A 392 -169.55 42.66 86.70
C GLN A 392 -168.21 43.01 86.01
N GLY A 393 -167.08 43.23 86.69
CA GLY A 393 -166.77 43.11 88.11
C GLY A 393 -165.25 43.09 88.27
N VAL A 394 -164.77 43.89 89.21
CA VAL A 394 -163.39 44.20 89.63
C VAL A 394 -162.71 43.00 90.33
N CYS A 395 -161.40 43.16 90.59
CA CYS A 395 -160.46 42.32 91.36
C CYS A 395 -159.79 41.22 90.52
N GLY A 396 -158.47 41.09 90.52
CA GLY A 396 -157.49 41.67 91.40
C GLY A 396 -156.10 41.08 91.13
N PRO A 397 -155.09 41.58 91.86
CA PRO A 397 -153.68 41.51 91.52
C PRO A 397 -152.96 40.43 92.35
N ALA A 398 -151.80 39.98 91.88
CA ALA A 398 -150.77 39.34 92.70
C ALA A 398 -149.49 39.30 91.84
N GLY A 399 -148.47 40.07 92.17
CA GLY A 399 -147.43 39.63 93.10
C GLY A 399 -146.26 39.13 92.26
N ALA A 400 -145.29 39.97 91.89
CA ALA A 400 -144.19 40.32 92.79
C ALA A 400 -143.84 39.13 93.69
N VAL A 401 -142.72 38.47 93.36
CA VAL A 401 -141.65 38.08 94.29
C VAL A 401 -140.72 37.12 93.54
N ALA A 402 -139.48 37.61 93.35
CA ALA A 402 -138.20 36.91 93.49
C ALA A 402 -137.94 35.66 92.63
N SER A 403 -136.78 35.47 91.98
CA SER A 403 -135.41 35.78 92.38
C SER A 403 -134.52 35.79 91.12
N GLN A 404 -133.65 36.78 90.88
CA GLN A 404 -132.34 37.01 91.50
C GLN A 404 -131.31 35.95 91.04
N THR A 405 -130.39 36.31 90.15
CA THR A 405 -129.03 36.80 90.49
C THR A 405 -128.33 35.89 91.51
N LEU A 406 -127.42 35.08 90.97
CA LEU A 406 -126.12 34.61 91.47
C LEU A 406 -125.90 34.15 92.93
N GLU A 407 -124.97 33.19 92.99
CA GLU A 407 -124.25 32.64 94.16
C GLU A 407 -125.02 31.63 95.02
N SER A 408 -124.45 30.53 95.51
CA SER A 408 -123.10 29.95 95.47
C SER A 408 -123.20 28.55 96.09
N ILE A 409 -122.42 27.60 95.56
CA ILE A 409 -121.82 26.41 96.21
C ILE A 409 -122.62 25.71 97.35
N LEU A 410 -123.13 24.50 97.08
CA LEU A 410 -122.78 23.21 97.74
C LEU A 410 -123.90 22.16 97.50
N ALA A 411 -123.45 20.96 97.11
CA ALA A 411 -124.19 19.70 96.89
C ALA A 411 -124.96 19.21 98.17
N PRO A 412 -125.76 18.10 98.20
CA PRO A 412 -125.61 16.86 97.40
C PRO A 412 -126.87 15.97 97.05
N HIS A 413 -126.60 14.98 96.17
CA HIS A 413 -127.10 13.57 96.00
C HIS A 413 -128.51 13.14 96.47
N THR A 414 -129.32 12.34 95.75
CA THR A 414 -129.17 10.94 95.23
C THR A 414 -130.42 10.62 94.37
N SER A 415 -130.44 9.72 93.36
CA SER A 415 -130.36 8.25 93.45
C SER A 415 -130.36 7.58 92.02
N PRO A 416 -130.08 6.25 91.89
CA PRO A 416 -129.35 5.63 90.76
C PRO A 416 -130.16 4.66 89.87
N GLN A 417 -129.71 4.38 88.62
CA GLN A 417 -129.80 3.04 87.94
C GLN A 417 -129.13 2.91 86.54
N LEU A 418 -128.52 3.93 85.93
CA LEU A 418 -128.04 3.84 84.53
C LEU A 418 -126.52 3.60 84.30
N ASN A 419 -125.74 3.39 85.37
CA ASN A 419 -124.26 3.29 85.29
C ASN A 419 -123.68 1.88 85.10
N ARG A 420 -124.52 0.83 85.05
CA ARG A 420 -124.05 -0.56 84.85
C ARG A 420 -123.91 -0.96 83.37
N ARG A 421 -124.66 -0.32 82.46
CA ARG A 421 -124.65 -0.64 81.01
C ARG A 421 -123.48 0.02 80.27
N ASN A 422 -123.03 1.20 80.71
CA ASN A 422 -121.92 1.95 80.09
C ASN A 422 -120.51 1.39 80.37
N LEU A 423 -120.34 0.58 81.43
CA LEU A 423 -119.09 -0.13 81.71
C LEU A 423 -118.98 -1.47 80.95
N GLN A 424 -120.12 -2.07 80.56
CA GLN A 424 -120.15 -3.37 79.85
C GLN A 424 -119.84 -3.23 78.35
N GLN A 425 -120.14 -2.08 77.74
CA GLN A 425 -119.79 -1.79 76.35
C GLN A 425 -118.33 -1.32 76.18
N LYS A 426 -117.77 -0.60 77.18
CA LYS A 426 -116.37 -0.13 77.16
C LYS A 426 -115.33 -1.23 77.43
N LEU A 427 -115.70 -2.33 78.07
CA LEU A 427 -114.84 -3.52 78.19
C LEU A 427 -114.79 -4.35 76.90
N GLY A 428 -115.92 -4.50 76.19
CA GLY A 428 -115.98 -5.23 74.91
C GLY A 428 -115.15 -4.59 73.79
N CYS A 429 -115.12 -3.26 73.69
CA CYS A 429 -114.28 -2.57 72.70
C CYS A 429 -112.77 -2.72 72.98
N ARG A 430 -112.35 -2.74 74.27
CA ARG A 430 -110.94 -2.93 74.64
C ARG A 430 -110.46 -4.37 74.52
N GLU A 431 -111.34 -5.36 74.69
CA GLU A 431 -111.00 -6.78 74.45
C GLU A 431 -110.81 -7.08 72.96
N GLN A 432 -111.58 -6.43 72.09
CA GLN A 432 -111.45 -6.62 70.64
C GLN A 432 -110.20 -5.92 70.07
N GLU A 433 -109.82 -4.74 70.58
CA GLU A 433 -108.53 -4.08 70.27
C GLU A 433 -107.32 -4.89 70.79
N LEU A 434 -107.42 -5.52 71.96
CA LEU A 434 -106.37 -6.42 72.46
C LEU A 434 -106.23 -7.68 71.61
N ALA A 435 -107.33 -8.21 71.05
CA ALA A 435 -107.29 -9.37 70.18
C ALA A 435 -106.63 -9.07 68.82
N THR A 436 -106.94 -7.93 68.19
CA THR A 436 -106.32 -7.52 66.92
C THR A 436 -104.83 -7.22 67.10
N LEU A 437 -104.45 -6.49 68.15
CA LEU A 437 -103.03 -6.22 68.44
C LEU A 437 -102.23 -7.50 68.72
N LYS A 438 -102.85 -8.55 69.27
CA LYS A 438 -102.19 -9.84 69.52
C LYS A 438 -101.97 -10.63 68.22
N ILE A 439 -102.90 -10.52 67.27
CA ILE A 439 -102.76 -11.10 65.92
C ILE A 439 -101.65 -10.37 65.16
N ASP A 440 -101.65 -9.04 65.18
CA ASP A 440 -100.64 -8.21 64.50
C ASP A 440 -99.23 -8.46 65.06
N ARG A 441 -99.10 -8.60 66.38
CA ARG A 441 -97.82 -8.97 67.02
C ARG A 441 -97.30 -10.34 66.57
N LEU A 442 -98.19 -11.34 66.45
CA LEU A 442 -97.81 -12.67 65.98
C LEU A 442 -97.48 -12.70 64.48
N GLN A 443 -98.02 -11.77 63.71
CA GLN A 443 -97.71 -11.61 62.29
C GLN A 443 -96.35 -10.93 62.09
N ALA A 444 -96.08 -9.84 62.81
CA ALA A 444 -94.77 -9.19 62.82
C ALA A 444 -93.65 -10.15 63.27
N GLN A 445 -93.93 -11.02 64.25
CA GLN A 445 -92.96 -12.00 64.74
C GLN A 445 -92.63 -13.09 63.70
N ARG A 446 -93.57 -13.46 62.84
CA ARG A 446 -93.33 -14.39 61.72
C ARG A 446 -92.51 -13.74 60.59
N GLU A 447 -92.71 -12.46 60.32
CA GLU A 447 -91.91 -11.73 59.32
C GLU A 447 -90.47 -11.54 59.79
N ILE A 448 -90.26 -11.22 61.06
CA ILE A 448 -88.91 -11.13 61.64
C ILE A 448 -88.17 -12.47 61.49
N GLN A 449 -88.84 -13.60 61.72
CA GLN A 449 -88.23 -14.94 61.55
C GLN A 449 -87.84 -15.20 60.08
N LYS A 450 -88.69 -14.83 59.11
CA LYS A 450 -88.34 -14.95 57.68
C LYS A 450 -87.12 -14.12 57.32
N TYR A 451 -87.06 -12.86 57.77
CA TYR A 451 -85.91 -12.01 57.50
C TYR A 451 -84.64 -12.53 58.19
N GLN A 452 -84.75 -13.14 59.38
CA GLN A 452 -83.62 -13.80 60.04
C GLN A 452 -83.08 -14.99 59.23
N GLU A 453 -83.96 -15.86 58.71
CA GLU A 453 -83.55 -16.99 57.86
C GLU A 453 -82.87 -16.52 56.56
N GLU A 454 -83.34 -15.42 55.98
CA GLU A 454 -82.80 -14.86 54.74
C GLU A 454 -81.42 -14.22 54.95
N VAL A 455 -81.23 -13.52 56.08
CA VAL A 455 -79.91 -13.03 56.51
C VAL A 455 -78.94 -14.18 56.75
N GLU A 456 -79.37 -15.25 57.43
CA GLU A 456 -78.52 -16.44 57.64
C GLU A 456 -78.16 -17.14 56.33
N LYS A 457 -79.08 -17.18 55.35
CA LYS A 457 -78.81 -17.72 54.02
C LYS A 457 -77.80 -16.88 53.25
N LEU A 458 -77.92 -15.54 53.31
CA LEU A 458 -76.96 -14.62 52.70
C LEU A 458 -75.59 -14.68 53.38
N GLN A 459 -75.52 -14.79 54.71
CA GLN A 459 -74.26 -15.00 55.45
C GLN A 459 -73.60 -16.34 55.09
N ARG A 460 -74.38 -17.42 54.93
CA ARG A 460 -73.86 -18.72 54.44
C ARG A 460 -73.34 -18.65 53.01
N LEU A 461 -74.00 -17.90 52.13
CA LEU A 461 -73.51 -17.68 50.76
C LEU A 461 -72.24 -16.84 50.74
N LEU A 462 -72.13 -15.81 51.57
CA LEU A 462 -70.94 -14.96 51.68
C LEU A 462 -69.74 -15.77 52.20
N THR A 463 -69.92 -16.56 53.25
CA THR A 463 -68.86 -17.43 53.83
C THR A 463 -68.49 -18.59 52.89
N SER A 464 -69.44 -19.15 52.15
CA SER A 464 -69.19 -20.12 51.07
C SER A 464 -68.38 -19.49 49.92
N ALA A 465 -68.72 -18.27 49.49
CA ALA A 465 -67.98 -17.54 48.46
C ALA A 465 -66.55 -17.17 48.90
N HIS A 466 -66.34 -16.92 50.20
CA HIS A 466 -65.01 -16.64 50.78
C HIS A 466 -64.17 -17.91 50.96
N SER A 467 -64.78 -19.07 51.18
CA SER A 467 -64.07 -20.35 51.34
C SER A 467 -63.79 -21.09 50.03
N LYS A 468 -64.55 -20.82 48.95
CA LYS A 468 -64.43 -21.55 47.67
C LYS A 468 -63.67 -20.87 46.53
N ASN A 469 -63.09 -19.68 46.67
CA ASN A 469 -62.50 -18.98 45.53
C ASN A 469 -61.00 -18.68 45.62
N ASN A 470 -60.23 -19.40 44.77
CA ASN A 470 -59.09 -18.97 43.93
C ASN A 470 -57.86 -18.28 44.54
N LYS A 471 -57.91 -17.71 45.74
CA LYS A 471 -56.76 -16.99 46.33
C LYS A 471 -55.60 -17.91 46.72
N ALA A 472 -55.89 -19.08 47.27
CA ALA A 472 -54.84 -20.03 47.67
C ALA A 472 -54.11 -20.62 46.46
N LYS A 473 -54.85 -21.14 45.46
CA LYS A 473 -54.26 -21.71 44.25
C LYS A 473 -53.52 -20.67 43.40
N ALA A 474 -54.07 -19.48 43.22
CA ALA A 474 -53.40 -18.40 42.49
C ALA A 474 -52.17 -17.86 43.25
N SER A 475 -52.21 -17.85 44.59
CA SER A 475 -51.06 -17.47 45.42
C SER A 475 -49.94 -18.50 45.34
N ASP A 476 -50.26 -19.79 45.35
CA ASP A 476 -49.24 -20.84 45.27
C ASP A 476 -48.63 -20.94 43.87
N THR A 477 -49.41 -20.74 42.80
CA THR A 477 -48.85 -20.61 41.44
C THR A 477 -47.96 -19.38 41.31
N ALA A 478 -48.37 -18.22 41.82
CA ALA A 478 -47.55 -17.01 41.79
C ALA A 478 -46.24 -17.15 42.59
N LYS A 479 -46.24 -17.89 43.71
CA LYS A 479 -45.01 -18.19 44.46
C LYS A 479 -44.06 -19.11 43.69
N VAL A 480 -44.58 -20.11 42.99
CA VAL A 480 -43.77 -21.01 42.15
C VAL A 480 -43.18 -20.24 40.97
N ASP A 481 -43.96 -19.38 40.33
CA ASP A 481 -43.50 -18.55 39.22
C ASP A 481 -42.46 -17.52 39.68
N ASN A 482 -42.63 -16.89 40.85
CA ASN A 482 -41.59 -16.01 41.43
C ASN A 482 -40.30 -16.76 41.76
N LYS A 483 -40.38 -18.00 42.26
CA LYS A 483 -39.18 -18.84 42.48
C LYS A 483 -38.48 -19.18 41.16
N ARG A 484 -39.25 -19.54 40.12
CA ARG A 484 -38.70 -19.80 38.78
C ARG A 484 -38.06 -18.55 38.18
N LEU A 485 -38.70 -17.39 38.34
CA LEU A 485 -38.15 -16.12 37.88
C LEU A 485 -36.86 -15.77 38.63
N ALA A 486 -36.83 -15.94 39.95
CA ALA A 486 -35.63 -15.70 40.75
C ALA A 486 -34.48 -16.62 40.32
N GLN A 487 -34.74 -17.92 40.12
CA GLN A 487 -33.74 -18.87 39.61
C GLN A 487 -33.27 -18.51 38.20
N SER A 488 -34.18 -18.11 37.31
CA SER A 488 -33.84 -17.66 35.96
C SER A 488 -33.00 -16.38 35.98
N LEU A 489 -33.29 -15.45 36.89
CA LEU A 489 -32.51 -14.23 37.07
C LEU A 489 -31.12 -14.54 37.63
N GLU A 490 -31.03 -15.40 38.63
CA GLU A 490 -29.75 -15.83 39.21
C GLU A 490 -28.88 -16.54 38.16
N GLN A 491 -29.47 -17.41 37.35
CA GLN A 491 -28.78 -18.08 36.26
C GLN A 491 -28.33 -17.08 35.19
N ALA A 492 -29.15 -16.08 34.85
CA ALA A 492 -28.78 -15.00 33.93
C ALA A 492 -27.66 -14.10 34.48
N VAL A 493 -27.62 -13.87 35.79
CA VAL A 493 -26.55 -13.13 36.45
C VAL A 493 -25.24 -13.92 36.41
N LEU A 494 -25.28 -15.23 36.69
CA LEU A 494 -24.10 -16.10 36.63
C LEU A 494 -23.54 -16.23 35.20
N THR A 495 -24.41 -16.35 34.20
CA THR A 495 -23.96 -16.37 32.80
C THR A 495 -23.37 -15.02 32.41
N ASN A 496 -23.99 -13.91 32.79
CA ASN A 496 -23.45 -12.57 32.56
C ASN A 496 -22.10 -12.36 33.25
N SER A 497 -21.93 -12.79 34.51
CA SER A 497 -20.64 -12.66 35.20
C SER A 497 -19.55 -13.50 34.53
N SER A 498 -19.89 -14.70 34.05
CA SER A 498 -18.95 -15.54 33.28
C SER A 498 -18.57 -14.90 31.95
N LEU A 499 -19.53 -14.36 31.20
CA LEU A 499 -19.27 -13.65 29.95
C LEU A 499 -18.46 -12.38 30.16
N HIS A 500 -18.74 -11.63 31.23
CA HIS A 500 -17.99 -10.43 31.59
C HIS A 500 -16.53 -10.76 31.92
N SER A 501 -16.28 -11.82 32.71
CA SER A 501 -14.91 -12.29 32.97
C SER A 501 -14.17 -12.72 31.69
N LYS A 502 -14.85 -13.39 30.76
CA LYS A 502 -14.27 -13.75 29.44
C LYS A 502 -13.97 -12.52 28.59
N LEU A 503 -14.83 -11.50 28.63
CA LEU A 503 -14.62 -10.24 27.92
C LEU A 503 -13.43 -9.49 28.48
N GLU A 504 -13.30 -9.38 29.80
CA GLU A 504 -12.12 -8.77 30.44
C GLU A 504 -10.84 -9.56 30.11
N GLN A 505 -10.89 -10.89 30.15
CA GLN A 505 -9.74 -11.71 29.74
C GLN A 505 -9.34 -11.47 28.28
N ALA A 506 -10.31 -11.41 27.36
CA ALA A 506 -10.04 -11.11 25.94
C ALA A 506 -9.48 -9.70 25.76
N ARG A 507 -10.00 -8.72 26.52
CA ARG A 507 -9.50 -7.35 26.54
C ARG A 507 -8.04 -7.29 27.00
N ASP A 508 -7.71 -7.97 28.09
CA ASP A 508 -6.33 -8.03 28.62
C ASP A 508 -5.38 -8.71 27.63
N GLN A 509 -5.82 -9.78 26.96
CA GLN A 509 -5.04 -10.44 25.90
C GLN A 509 -4.78 -9.50 24.71
N HIS A 510 -5.81 -8.76 24.26
CA HIS A 510 -5.63 -7.76 23.21
C HIS A 510 -4.70 -6.62 23.64
N GLN A 511 -4.83 -6.15 24.89
CA GLN A 511 -3.94 -5.12 25.42
C GLN A 511 -2.49 -5.59 25.49
N ALA A 512 -2.25 -6.82 25.94
CA ALA A 512 -0.92 -7.43 25.95
C ALA A 512 -0.34 -7.55 24.53
N ALA A 513 -1.14 -7.98 23.56
CA ALA A 513 -0.72 -8.06 22.16
C ALA A 513 -0.35 -6.69 21.57
N ILE A 514 -1.11 -5.64 21.91
CA ILE A 514 -0.78 -4.26 21.51
C ILE A 514 0.56 -3.84 22.10
N THR A 515 0.78 -4.05 23.40
CA THR A 515 2.05 -3.67 24.05
C THR A 515 3.26 -4.38 23.45
N LEU A 516 3.11 -5.65 23.06
CA LEU A 516 4.17 -6.42 22.42
C LEU A 516 4.46 -5.91 21.00
N ARG A 517 3.42 -5.57 20.23
CA ARG A 517 3.58 -4.94 18.91
C ARG A 517 4.26 -3.57 19.00
N ASP A 518 3.93 -2.77 20.02
CA ASP A 518 4.56 -1.47 20.25
C ASP A 518 6.05 -1.61 20.62
N GLU A 519 6.42 -2.64 21.38
CA GLU A 519 7.81 -3.00 21.66
C GLU A 519 8.58 -3.35 20.38
N GLU A 520 8.04 -4.28 19.59
CA GLU A 520 8.62 -4.70 18.30
C GLU A 520 8.79 -3.50 17.33
N LEU A 521 7.80 -2.61 17.27
CA LEU A 521 7.86 -1.39 16.46
C LEU A 521 8.93 -0.43 16.95
N ARG A 522 9.11 -0.29 18.26
CA ARG A 522 10.16 0.58 18.83
C ARG A 522 11.54 0.01 18.54
N GLU A 523 11.74 -1.29 18.70
CA GLU A 523 12.98 -1.96 18.30
C GLU A 523 13.27 -1.76 16.81
N ALA A 524 12.28 -1.97 15.94
CA ALA A 524 12.43 -1.73 14.50
C ALA A 524 12.81 -0.29 14.19
N ARG A 525 12.21 0.70 14.86
CA ARG A 525 12.57 2.12 14.72
C ARG A 525 14.02 2.39 15.15
N THR A 526 14.48 1.81 16.25
CA THR A 526 15.87 1.97 16.69
C THR A 526 16.86 1.35 15.70
N LYS A 527 16.56 0.16 15.16
CA LYS A 527 17.36 -0.50 14.11
C LYS A 527 17.42 0.34 12.84
N ILE A 528 16.29 0.92 12.42
CA ILE A 528 16.23 1.83 11.26
C ILE A 528 17.08 3.09 11.52
N SER A 529 17.06 3.67 12.72
CA SER A 529 17.91 4.82 13.07
C SER A 529 19.39 4.47 12.95
N HIS A 530 19.81 3.36 13.55
CA HIS A 530 21.21 2.90 13.51
C HIS A 530 21.70 2.65 12.08
N LEU A 531 20.92 1.92 11.28
CA LEU A 531 21.26 1.68 9.87
C LEU A 531 21.30 2.97 9.05
N SER A 532 20.46 3.96 9.38
CA SER A 532 20.49 5.26 8.72
C SER A 532 21.73 6.07 9.09
N GLU A 533 22.16 6.01 10.34
CA GLU A 533 23.41 6.61 10.83
C GLU A 533 24.64 5.96 10.18
N GLU A 534 24.69 4.63 10.13
CA GLU A 534 25.75 3.87 9.45
C GLU A 534 25.81 4.19 7.95
N LEU A 535 24.67 4.22 7.26
CA LEU A 535 24.60 4.64 5.85
C LEU A 535 25.05 6.09 5.66
N GLY A 536 24.75 6.98 6.61
CA GLY A 536 25.23 8.34 6.65
C GLY A 536 26.76 8.42 6.76
N ALA A 537 27.34 7.67 7.70
CA ALA A 537 28.78 7.59 7.91
C ALA A 537 29.52 7.03 6.68
N ILE A 538 29.03 5.95 6.07
CA ILE A 538 29.63 5.36 4.86
C ILE A 538 29.58 6.35 3.68
N LYS A 539 28.45 7.05 3.50
CA LYS A 539 28.32 8.08 2.46
C LYS A 539 29.28 9.25 2.69
N GLN A 540 29.51 9.63 3.94
CA GLN A 540 30.44 10.70 4.26
C GLN A 540 31.88 10.26 4.03
N GLN A 541 32.26 9.06 4.50
CA GLN A 541 33.58 8.49 4.29
C GLN A 541 33.93 8.40 2.80
N THR A 542 33.02 7.86 1.99
CA THR A 542 33.24 7.73 0.53
C THR A 542 33.42 9.07 -0.17
N ARG A 543 32.75 10.15 0.30
CA ARG A 543 32.97 11.51 -0.20
C ARG A 543 34.33 12.04 0.21
N GLU A 544 34.73 11.84 1.45
CA GLU A 544 36.03 12.28 1.96
C GLU A 544 37.20 11.55 1.28
N ASP A 545 37.06 10.24 1.05
CA ASP A 545 38.01 9.42 0.30
C ASP A 545 38.11 9.88 -1.16
N TYR A 546 36.97 10.19 -1.79
CA TYR A 546 36.96 10.74 -3.14
C TYR A 546 37.63 12.11 -3.20
N ASP A 547 37.27 13.03 -2.31
CA ASP A 547 37.84 14.39 -2.26
C ASP A 547 39.33 14.37 -1.94
N SER A 548 39.78 13.50 -1.04
CA SER A 548 41.21 13.33 -0.73
C SER A 548 41.98 12.76 -1.91
N SER A 549 41.45 11.75 -2.60
CA SER A 549 42.02 11.20 -3.83
C SER A 549 42.13 12.25 -4.95
N VAL A 550 41.06 13.03 -5.16
CA VAL A 550 41.05 14.15 -6.13
C VAL A 550 42.10 15.20 -5.76
N LYS A 551 42.24 15.56 -4.48
CA LYS A 551 43.28 16.49 -4.02
C LYS A 551 44.69 15.95 -4.27
N THR A 552 44.93 14.65 -4.05
CA THR A 552 46.22 14.01 -4.32
C THR A 552 46.55 14.01 -5.81
N LEU A 553 45.62 13.56 -6.65
CA LEU A 553 45.78 13.61 -8.11
C LEU A 553 46.01 15.03 -8.62
N HIS A 554 45.33 16.03 -8.05
CA HIS A 554 45.54 17.43 -8.43
C HIS A 554 46.95 17.94 -8.11
N ARG A 555 47.52 17.51 -6.97
CA ARG A 555 48.91 17.80 -6.61
C ARG A 555 49.88 17.14 -7.58
N GLU A 556 49.71 15.84 -7.86
CA GLU A 556 50.55 15.10 -8.82
C GLU A 556 50.50 15.72 -10.22
N ILE A 557 49.31 16.10 -10.70
CA ILE A 557 49.15 16.79 -11.98
C ILE A 557 49.90 18.13 -12.00
N SER A 558 49.85 18.88 -10.89
CA SER A 558 50.56 20.14 -10.76
C SER A 558 52.08 19.95 -10.74
N GLU A 559 52.59 18.93 -10.05
CA GLU A 559 54.02 18.57 -10.05
C GLU A 559 54.49 18.13 -11.44
N LEU A 560 53.76 17.23 -12.11
CA LEU A 560 54.06 16.82 -13.49
C LEU A 560 54.03 18.00 -14.46
N LYS A 561 53.10 18.95 -14.27
CA LYS A 561 53.06 20.16 -15.09
C LYS A 561 54.30 21.03 -14.88
N MET A 562 54.81 21.13 -13.65
CA MET A 562 56.04 21.85 -13.35
C MET A 562 57.26 21.16 -13.98
N THR A 563 57.40 19.83 -13.85
CA THR A 563 58.53 19.10 -14.45
C THR A 563 58.53 19.15 -15.98
N VAL A 564 57.36 19.12 -16.62
CA VAL A 564 57.21 19.33 -18.07
C VAL A 564 57.62 20.74 -18.45
N LYS A 565 57.21 21.76 -17.69
CA LYS A 565 57.61 23.16 -17.92
C LYS A 565 59.12 23.31 -17.82
N ASP A 566 59.75 22.75 -16.79
CA ASP A 566 61.19 22.80 -16.59
C ASP A 566 61.94 22.09 -17.72
N SER A 567 61.49 20.90 -18.11
CA SER A 567 62.05 20.15 -19.24
C SER A 567 61.91 20.92 -20.56
N SER A 568 60.77 21.59 -20.78
CA SER A 568 60.55 22.42 -21.98
C SER A 568 61.49 23.63 -22.00
N SER A 569 61.73 24.24 -20.84
CA SER A 569 62.70 25.33 -20.71
C SER A 569 64.12 24.84 -21.00
N GLY A 570 64.53 23.70 -20.44
CA GLY A 570 65.83 23.06 -20.70
C GLY A 570 66.03 22.71 -22.17
N SER A 571 65.02 22.13 -22.82
CA SER A 571 65.03 21.85 -24.26
C SER A 571 65.20 23.13 -25.09
N SER A 572 64.53 24.23 -24.71
CA SER A 572 64.70 25.52 -25.38
C SER A 572 66.13 26.08 -25.26
N HIS A 573 66.79 25.88 -24.11
CA HIS A 573 68.19 26.28 -23.89
C HIS A 573 69.14 25.42 -24.72
N LEU A 574 68.95 24.11 -24.74
CA LEU A 574 69.75 23.19 -25.55
C LEU A 574 69.59 23.46 -27.05
N SER A 575 68.37 23.76 -27.51
CA SER A 575 68.11 24.14 -28.91
C SER A 575 68.87 25.42 -29.30
N ARG A 576 68.83 26.46 -28.44
CA ARG A 576 69.60 27.69 -28.63
C ARG A 576 71.11 27.43 -28.67
N ALA A 577 71.63 26.62 -27.75
CA ALA A 577 73.05 26.25 -27.72
C ALA A 577 73.46 25.45 -28.98
N ASN A 578 72.61 24.54 -29.46
CA ASN A 578 72.87 23.76 -30.67
C ASN A 578 72.85 24.65 -31.92
N GLN A 579 71.95 25.63 -31.99
CA GLN A 579 71.94 26.62 -33.07
C GLN A 579 73.22 27.48 -33.08
N GLU A 580 73.71 27.88 -31.91
CA GLU A 580 74.98 28.60 -31.76
C GLU A 580 76.17 27.75 -32.23
N LEU A 581 76.24 26.49 -31.79
CA LEU A 581 77.28 25.55 -32.24
C LEU A 581 77.25 25.36 -33.75
N ARG A 582 76.07 25.20 -34.35
CA ARG A 582 75.92 25.11 -35.81
C ARG A 582 76.44 26.36 -36.51
N ARG A 583 76.15 27.56 -35.98
CA ARG A 583 76.67 28.82 -36.54
C ARG A 583 78.19 28.85 -36.50
N ARG A 584 78.80 28.51 -35.36
CA ARG A 584 80.27 28.44 -35.20
C ARG A 584 80.91 27.41 -36.13
N VAL A 585 80.28 26.25 -36.31
CA VAL A 585 80.74 25.25 -37.27
C VAL A 585 80.73 25.83 -38.69
N SER A 586 79.64 26.49 -39.10
CA SER A 586 79.58 27.14 -40.42
C SER A 586 80.63 28.25 -40.59
N GLU A 587 80.91 29.04 -39.54
CA GLU A 587 81.98 30.05 -39.55
C GLU A 587 83.37 29.41 -39.72
N LEU A 588 83.64 28.32 -39.00
CA LEU A 588 84.89 27.56 -39.14
C LEU A 588 85.02 26.91 -40.52
N GLU A 589 83.94 26.32 -41.05
CA GLU A 589 83.90 25.78 -42.41
C GLU A 589 84.21 26.85 -43.46
N TRP A 590 83.67 28.06 -43.29
CA TRP A 590 83.98 29.20 -44.15
C TRP A 590 85.45 29.63 -44.03
N LEU A 591 85.99 29.75 -42.81
CA LEU A 591 87.41 30.09 -42.59
C LEU A 591 88.35 29.05 -43.19
N VAL A 592 88.06 27.76 -43.01
CA VAL A 592 88.82 26.65 -43.62
C VAL A 592 88.75 26.74 -45.14
N SER A 593 87.58 27.04 -45.70
CA SER A 593 87.42 27.20 -47.15
C SER A 593 88.23 28.38 -47.69
N LYS A 594 88.24 29.52 -46.97
CA LYS A 594 89.06 30.70 -47.27
C LYS A 594 90.56 30.37 -47.20
N GLN A 595 91.00 29.69 -46.15
CA GLN A 595 92.39 29.25 -46.00
C GLN A 595 92.80 28.26 -47.10
N LYS A 596 91.97 27.27 -47.43
CA LYS A 596 92.21 26.35 -48.56
C LYS A 596 92.34 27.11 -49.89
N ALA A 597 91.58 28.18 -50.10
CA ALA A 597 91.73 29.03 -51.28
C ALA A 597 93.07 29.79 -51.28
N CYS A 598 93.46 30.42 -50.16
CA CYS A 598 94.77 31.07 -50.03
C CYS A 598 95.94 30.10 -50.25
N ILE A 599 95.87 28.89 -49.69
CA ILE A 599 96.91 27.86 -49.89
C ILE A 599 96.97 27.43 -51.36
N ARG A 600 95.82 27.28 -52.02
CA ARG A 600 95.80 26.95 -53.46
C ARG A 600 96.47 28.05 -54.30
N GLU A 601 96.20 29.32 -53.99
CA GLU A 601 96.82 30.49 -54.62
C GLU A 601 98.34 30.54 -54.37
N GLN A 602 98.78 30.32 -53.13
CA GLN A 602 100.21 30.24 -52.82
C GLN A 602 100.89 29.09 -53.56
N ARG A 603 100.23 27.92 -53.64
CA ARG A 603 100.76 26.77 -54.40
C ARG A 603 100.83 27.04 -55.90
N SER A 604 99.85 27.75 -56.49
CA SER A 604 99.94 28.15 -57.90
C SER A 604 101.07 29.15 -58.13
N GLN A 605 101.27 30.11 -57.24
CA GLN A 605 102.39 31.06 -57.32
C GLN A 605 103.75 30.35 -57.22
N LEU A 606 103.91 29.40 -56.28
CA LEU A 606 105.13 28.60 -56.15
C LEU A 606 105.39 27.74 -57.40
N ARG A 607 104.36 27.10 -57.97
CA ARG A 607 104.49 26.36 -59.23
C ARG A 607 104.90 27.26 -60.38
N GLN A 608 104.32 28.45 -60.49
CA GLN A 608 104.70 29.42 -61.52
C GLN A 608 106.15 29.93 -61.35
N GLN A 609 106.61 30.12 -60.12
CA GLN A 609 108.02 30.45 -59.82
C GLN A 609 108.96 29.30 -60.22
N GLN A 610 108.58 28.05 -59.97
CA GLN A 610 109.32 26.87 -60.42
C GLN A 610 109.34 26.76 -61.95
N ASP A 611 108.20 26.92 -62.62
CA ASP A 611 108.12 26.89 -64.09
C ASP A 611 108.93 28.03 -64.73
N ASN A 612 108.93 29.21 -64.12
CA ASN A 612 109.75 30.34 -64.58
C ASN A 612 111.24 30.06 -64.35
N SER A 613 111.62 29.46 -63.21
CA SER A 613 113.02 29.06 -62.95
C SER A 613 113.48 27.97 -63.93
N GLN A 614 112.64 26.96 -64.19
CA GLN A 614 112.91 25.91 -65.17
C GLN A 614 112.98 26.47 -66.61
N LYS A 615 112.17 27.48 -66.97
CA LYS A 615 112.29 28.17 -68.27
C LYS A 615 113.59 28.97 -68.40
N VAL A 616 114.10 29.56 -67.32
CA VAL A 616 115.42 30.22 -67.31
C VAL A 616 116.54 29.18 -67.47
N GLU A 617 116.44 28.04 -66.78
CA GLU A 617 117.38 26.91 -66.94
C GLU A 617 117.35 26.29 -68.35
N ILE A 618 116.17 26.18 -68.98
CA ILE A 618 116.00 25.69 -70.35
C ILE A 618 116.53 26.69 -71.40
N LEU A 619 116.51 28.00 -71.10
CA LEU A 619 117.13 29.01 -71.97
C LEU A 619 118.66 29.09 -71.81
N GLU A 620 119.23 28.73 -70.64
CA GLU A 620 120.69 28.64 -70.46
C GLU A 620 121.30 27.33 -70.99
N ILE A 621 120.52 26.24 -71.08
CA ILE A 621 120.98 24.94 -71.62
C ILE A 621 120.73 24.81 -73.15
N GLY A 622 119.98 25.74 -73.75
CA GLY A 622 119.66 25.77 -75.19
C GLY A 622 120.80 26.17 -76.15
N GLU A 623 121.93 26.68 -75.68
CA GLU A 623 123.06 27.11 -76.53
C GLU A 623 124.30 26.18 -76.51
N LYS A 624 124.24 25.03 -75.85
CA LYS A 624 125.34 24.05 -75.94
C LYS A 624 124.84 22.61 -76.05
N VAL A 625 125.11 22.07 -77.24
CA VAL A 625 125.18 20.66 -77.61
C VAL A 625 123.89 20.05 -78.14
N GLY A 626 123.78 20.13 -79.46
CA GLY A 626 123.09 19.13 -80.26
C GLY A 626 123.91 17.85 -80.44
N SER A 627 123.18 16.77 -80.70
CA SER A 627 123.60 15.46 -81.22
C SER A 627 124.11 14.43 -80.21
N MET A 628 123.24 13.52 -79.77
CA MET A 628 123.20 12.13 -80.25
C MET A 628 122.19 11.28 -79.45
N PHE A 629 121.58 10.32 -80.15
CA PHE A 629 120.65 9.28 -79.70
C PHE A 629 119.20 9.67 -79.40
N GLY A 630 118.37 9.45 -80.41
CA GLY A 630 116.94 9.18 -80.23
C GLY A 630 116.69 7.73 -79.87
N ALA A 631 115.81 7.51 -78.89
CA ALA A 631 114.72 6.52 -78.90
C ALA A 631 113.92 6.60 -77.58
N ARG A 632 112.62 6.92 -77.72
CA ARG A 632 111.46 6.80 -76.80
C ARG A 632 111.69 6.34 -75.35
N PRO A 633 111.04 7.03 -74.39
CA PRO A 633 109.74 6.53 -73.92
C PRO A 633 108.74 7.65 -73.60
N GLY A 634 107.86 7.97 -74.55
CA GLY A 634 106.68 8.82 -74.34
C GLY A 634 105.42 7.97 -74.44
N GLN A 635 104.92 7.44 -73.31
CA GLN A 635 103.55 6.92 -73.16
C GLN A 635 103.12 6.57 -71.72
N ARG A 636 103.96 6.77 -70.68
CA ARG A 636 103.54 6.56 -69.26
C ARG A 636 103.35 7.83 -68.44
N PHE A 637 103.67 9.01 -68.99
CA PHE A 637 103.59 10.28 -68.27
C PHE A 637 102.27 11.02 -68.50
N GLU A 638 101.71 10.98 -69.71
CA GLU A 638 100.42 11.60 -70.01
C GLU A 638 99.24 10.84 -69.36
N GLU A 639 99.32 9.52 -69.24
CA GLU A 639 98.29 8.70 -68.58
C GLU A 639 98.27 8.90 -67.05
N ARG A 640 99.42 9.25 -66.43
CA ARG A 640 99.49 9.65 -65.02
C ARG A 640 99.01 11.08 -64.79
N MET A 641 99.25 11.98 -65.74
CA MET A 641 98.75 13.36 -65.68
C MET A 641 97.22 13.42 -65.86
N TRP A 642 96.65 12.60 -66.75
CA TRP A 642 95.20 12.48 -66.90
C TRP A 642 94.54 11.87 -65.66
N ASN A 643 95.12 10.80 -65.09
CA ASN A 643 94.63 10.18 -63.86
C ASN A 643 94.75 11.09 -62.62
N LEU A 644 95.72 12.00 -62.57
CA LEU A 644 95.83 12.99 -61.49
C LEU A 644 94.81 14.14 -61.66
N HIS A 645 94.52 14.56 -62.89
CA HIS A 645 93.49 15.57 -63.16
C HIS A 645 92.07 15.04 -62.91
N GLU A 646 91.82 13.77 -63.20
CA GLU A 646 90.54 13.10 -62.91
C GLU A 646 90.35 12.81 -61.40
N LYS A 647 91.45 12.60 -60.66
CA LYS A 647 91.44 12.40 -59.20
C LYS A 647 91.34 13.72 -58.41
N GLU A 648 91.88 14.83 -58.90
CA GLU A 648 91.68 16.16 -58.31
C GLU A 648 90.27 16.75 -58.58
N GLN A 649 89.60 16.34 -59.67
CA GLN A 649 88.20 16.71 -59.93
C GLN A 649 87.20 15.86 -59.11
N ALA A 650 87.56 14.64 -58.72
CA ALA A 650 86.73 13.78 -57.85
C ALA A 650 86.65 14.29 -56.40
N ASP A 651 87.69 14.97 -55.90
CA ASP A 651 87.77 15.48 -54.51
C ASP A 651 87.16 16.89 -54.30
N SER A 652 86.63 17.51 -55.35
CA SER A 652 85.93 18.82 -55.27
C SER A 652 84.40 18.70 -55.21
N LYS A 653 83.85 17.51 -54.94
CA LYS A 653 82.44 17.39 -54.55
C LYS A 653 82.36 17.59 -53.03
N PRO A 654 81.65 18.61 -52.51
CA PRO A 654 81.35 18.61 -51.09
C PRO A 654 80.55 17.33 -50.84
N HIS A 655 80.99 16.51 -49.88
CA HIS A 655 80.12 15.55 -49.21
C HIS A 655 79.04 16.35 -48.49
N LYS A 656 78.08 16.85 -49.27
CA LYS A 656 76.75 17.15 -48.78
C LYS A 656 76.26 15.80 -48.33
N VAL A 657 76.21 15.60 -47.02
CA VAL A 657 75.41 14.55 -46.39
C VAL A 657 73.98 14.83 -46.86
N ARG A 658 73.67 14.36 -48.08
CA ARG A 658 72.33 14.24 -48.61
C ARG A 658 71.78 13.03 -47.88
N LEU A 659 71.47 13.25 -46.60
CA LEU A 659 70.44 12.49 -45.92
C LEU A 659 69.25 12.55 -46.86
N ASP A 660 69.00 11.40 -47.46
CA ASP A 660 68.22 11.24 -48.66
C ASP A 660 66.85 11.89 -48.42
N SER A 661 66.65 13.09 -48.94
CA SER A 661 65.49 13.92 -48.55
C SER A 661 64.18 13.22 -48.93
N GLN A 662 64.22 12.32 -49.92
CA GLN A 662 63.11 11.43 -50.23
C GLN A 662 62.83 10.40 -49.12
N GLN A 663 63.85 9.87 -48.44
CA GLN A 663 63.66 8.91 -47.37
C GLN A 663 63.12 9.57 -46.09
N VAL A 664 63.50 10.82 -45.82
CA VAL A 664 62.93 11.64 -44.73
C VAL A 664 61.49 12.05 -45.05
N LEU A 665 61.20 12.41 -46.30
CA LEU A 665 59.84 12.72 -46.75
C LEU A 665 58.93 11.50 -46.70
N ARG A 666 59.38 10.33 -47.18
CA ARG A 666 58.60 9.08 -47.08
C ARG A 666 58.35 8.65 -45.63
N LYS A 667 59.32 8.86 -44.72
CA LYS A 667 59.10 8.61 -43.28
C LYS A 667 58.08 9.56 -42.70
N ARG A 668 58.13 10.85 -43.05
CA ARG A 668 57.11 11.83 -42.65
C ARG A 668 55.73 11.51 -43.22
N GLU A 669 55.63 11.12 -44.49
CA GLU A 669 54.36 10.72 -45.12
C GLU A 669 53.77 9.48 -44.42
N ALA A 670 54.59 8.45 -44.15
CA ALA A 670 54.15 7.25 -43.43
C ALA A 670 53.78 7.51 -41.95
N GLU A 671 54.35 8.53 -41.32
CA GLU A 671 53.93 8.99 -39.99
C GLU A 671 52.64 9.81 -40.06
N TRP A 672 52.49 10.64 -41.10
CA TRP A 672 51.30 11.43 -41.33
C TRP A 672 50.09 10.53 -41.56
N GLU A 673 50.18 9.54 -42.46
CA GLU A 673 49.13 8.55 -42.73
C GLU A 673 48.73 7.73 -41.49
N ARG A 674 49.72 7.40 -40.63
CA ARG A 674 49.45 6.74 -39.34
C ARG A 674 48.66 7.63 -38.40
N TRP A 675 48.97 8.92 -38.35
CA TRP A 675 48.21 9.89 -37.56
C TRP A 675 46.80 10.10 -38.10
N THR A 676 46.62 10.25 -39.42
CA THR A 676 45.27 10.38 -40.02
C THR A 676 44.40 9.15 -39.75
N SER A 677 44.97 7.94 -39.88
CA SER A 677 44.27 6.69 -39.59
C SER A 677 43.89 6.52 -38.12
N THR A 678 44.67 7.12 -37.22
CA THR A 678 44.40 7.10 -35.77
C THR A 678 43.28 8.09 -35.42
N ILE A 679 43.29 9.28 -36.03
CA ILE A 679 42.24 10.29 -35.88
C ILE A 679 40.91 9.76 -36.42
N GLN A 680 40.88 9.17 -37.62
CA GLN A 680 39.66 8.57 -38.20
C GLN A 680 39.07 7.46 -37.32
N ARG A 681 39.92 6.63 -36.70
CA ARG A 681 39.45 5.62 -35.73
C ARG A 681 38.84 6.23 -34.48
N TRP A 682 39.43 7.31 -33.96
CA TRP A 682 38.87 8.04 -32.83
C TRP A 682 37.52 8.68 -33.16
N GLU A 683 37.39 9.26 -34.35
CA GLU A 683 36.13 9.85 -34.81
C GLU A 683 35.05 8.80 -35.04
N ALA A 684 35.36 7.67 -35.68
CA ALA A 684 34.42 6.56 -35.82
C ALA A 684 33.94 6.02 -34.46
N LYS A 685 34.84 5.96 -33.47
CA LYS A 685 34.51 5.52 -32.11
C LYS A 685 33.63 6.55 -31.37
N ARG A 686 33.84 7.84 -31.61
CA ARG A 686 32.99 8.94 -31.12
C ARG A 686 31.59 8.86 -31.72
N GLU A 687 31.47 8.65 -33.04
CA GLU A 687 30.17 8.50 -33.72
C GLU A 687 29.40 7.26 -33.22
N LEU A 688 30.08 6.12 -33.04
CA LEU A 688 29.47 4.92 -32.45
C LEU A 688 28.99 5.16 -31.01
N ALA A 689 29.72 5.95 -30.22
CA ALA A 689 29.29 6.34 -28.88
C ALA A 689 28.05 7.26 -28.91
N HIS A 690 27.94 8.15 -29.88
CA HIS A 690 26.74 8.99 -30.07
C HIS A 690 25.52 8.19 -30.53
N ILE A 691 25.70 7.23 -31.44
CA ILE A 691 24.62 6.34 -31.91
C ILE A 691 24.12 5.45 -30.76
N THR A 692 25.03 4.89 -29.96
CA THR A 692 24.66 4.06 -28.81
C THR A 692 24.03 4.86 -27.67
N ALA A 693 24.34 6.15 -27.52
CA ALA A 693 23.67 7.05 -26.58
C ALA A 693 22.29 7.53 -27.06
N GLY A 694 22.04 7.56 -28.38
CA GLY A 694 20.79 8.03 -28.98
C GLY A 694 19.70 6.98 -29.17
N SER A 695 20.04 5.70 -29.27
CA SER A 695 19.06 4.61 -29.44
C SER A 695 18.41 4.19 -28.12
N LYS A 696 17.26 4.79 -27.79
CA LYS A 696 16.31 4.17 -26.85
C LYS A 696 15.79 2.86 -27.47
N PRO A 697 15.77 1.73 -26.75
CA PRO A 697 15.26 0.48 -27.30
C PRO A 697 13.75 0.60 -27.51
N VAL A 698 13.30 0.60 -28.76
CA VAL A 698 11.90 0.41 -29.13
C VAL A 698 11.54 -1.03 -28.77
N ARG A 699 10.71 -1.16 -27.74
CA ARG A 699 10.21 -2.42 -27.19
C ARG A 699 9.15 -2.98 -28.15
N THR A 700 9.55 -3.86 -29.06
CA THR A 700 8.61 -4.71 -29.80
C THR A 700 7.96 -5.68 -28.82
N GLN A 701 6.68 -5.46 -28.52
CA GLN A 701 5.86 -6.39 -27.76
C GLN A 701 5.50 -7.58 -28.66
N LEU A 702 6.13 -8.72 -28.41
CA LEU A 702 5.67 -10.02 -28.90
C LEU A 702 4.66 -10.56 -27.89
N THR A 703 3.37 -10.38 -28.19
CA THR A 703 2.27 -11.08 -27.54
C THR A 703 2.35 -12.56 -27.89
N THR A 704 2.75 -13.38 -26.92
CA THR A 704 2.52 -14.83 -26.96
C THR A 704 1.27 -15.11 -26.14
N GLN A 705 0.19 -15.45 -26.85
CA GLN A 705 -0.98 -16.11 -26.28
C GLN A 705 -0.55 -17.53 -25.87
N SER A 706 -0.81 -17.92 -24.62
CA SER A 706 -0.84 -19.32 -24.22
C SER A 706 -2.28 -19.72 -23.92
N HIS A 707 -2.64 -20.89 -24.45
CA HIS A 707 -3.66 -21.77 -23.91
C HIS A 707 -3.23 -22.32 -22.55
#